data_AF-A0A3B0MAX6-F1
#
_entry.id   AF-A0A3B0MAX6-F1
#
_cell.length_a   1.000
_cell.length_b   1.000
_cell.length_c   1.000
_cell.angle_alpha   90.00
_cell.angle_beta   90.00
_cell.angle_gamma   90.00
#
_symmetry.space_group_name_H-M   'P 1'
#
loop_
_entity.id
_entity.type
_entity.pdbx_description
1 polymer ?
#
loop_
_entity_poly.entity_id
_entity_poly.type
_entity_poly.pdbx_seq_one_letter_code
_entity_poly.pdbx_strand_id
1 'polypeptide(L)'
;MNEADTCRKFVVPKLQAAGWDDRPHAINEQRTFTDGRVVFIGGKARRGKQKRSDYLLRYNPDFPIAVVEAKSRYSHAAEGLQQAKEYAEILGLRFAYSTNGIEIVEFDYTTGIERTIGDFPPPADLWARLRGAEGIVDDEVAERLLTPTFPDRSKPLRYYQEIAVNRAVQAALQGRKRALLTLCTGAGKTAVAFQICWKLWSARWNSKGVNRNPKILFLADRNVLVDDPMAKDFSPFGDARHKIAGGVAVKSRDMYFAIYQSIARDENRPGLYREYARDFFDLIIIDECHRGSARDNSNWREILEWFAPATQIGMTATPRREENLDTYNYFGDPLYEYSLAQGIADGFLAPYRVHRVISDYDAAGWRPTRGELDRYGREIPDTEYSTRDFERVVALRARTKAIAKHLAGFMAETDRFAKTIVFCVDQEHALEMRQALAALNTDLVKDHPDYVCRVTSDEGDVGSAHRAKFQDVETQTPVILTTSQLLTTGVDAPTCKNVVLARVVGSMPEFKQIIGRGTRLRADYGKLAFNIIDYTGTATRMFADPAFDGDPVREDEAVINADGDVVEEYEIEEVALDPDDFPDIPDGPVDLDDEPEAGPRKFYVDGGEVSIVRHLVYDLDSDGRQLACRQLTDYTGDKVRTLYPNASELRRDWLDPERRAEIVERLEEKGIELDSLADAVGKPEADPFDLLCHLAYNAPLRTRRERADRLLREQDDFLACFGPDAREVLDAVLEKYAEHGSAQFKLPDFLEIPPFNEWGNVIEIAARFGGGKELRSAVTELQRLLYTA
;
A
#
# COMPACT_ATOMS: atom_id res chain seq x y z
N MET A 1 -4.81 18.29 -35.49
CA MET A 1 -5.37 16.94 -35.29
C MET A 1 -5.06 16.58 -33.86
N ASN A 2 -6.09 16.35 -33.05
CA ASN A 2 -5.88 15.94 -31.66
C ASN A 2 -5.34 14.51 -31.61
N GLU A 3 -4.89 14.07 -30.44
CA GLU A 3 -4.31 12.74 -30.24
C GLU A 3 -5.27 11.61 -30.63
N ALA A 4 -6.54 11.68 -30.21
CA ALA A 4 -7.55 10.69 -30.55
C ALA A 4 -7.76 10.54 -32.08
N ASP A 5 -7.76 11.65 -32.82
CA ASP A 5 -7.83 11.63 -34.29
C ASP A 5 -6.57 11.01 -34.91
N THR A 6 -5.38 11.30 -34.36
CA THR A 6 -4.11 10.71 -34.79
C THR A 6 -4.14 9.19 -34.60
N CYS A 7 -4.55 8.75 -33.40
CA CYS A 7 -4.72 7.37 -33.03
C CYS A 7 -5.61 6.61 -34.02
N ARG A 8 -6.82 7.13 -34.24
CA ARG A 8 -7.82 6.48 -35.11
C ARG A 8 -7.41 6.46 -36.59
N LYS A 9 -6.77 7.51 -37.10
CA LYS A 9 -6.47 7.64 -38.53
C LYS A 9 -5.13 7.03 -38.93
N PHE A 10 -4.19 6.90 -38.00
CA PHE A 10 -2.82 6.50 -38.32
C PHE A 10 -2.32 5.36 -37.43
N VAL A 11 -2.39 5.48 -36.10
CA VAL A 11 -1.78 4.51 -35.18
C VAL A 11 -2.48 3.15 -35.25
N VAL A 12 -3.80 3.11 -35.06
CA VAL A 12 -4.58 1.85 -35.10
C VAL A 12 -4.46 1.16 -36.46
N PRO A 13 -4.62 1.85 -37.61
CA PRO A 13 -4.39 1.22 -38.91
C PRO A 13 -2.98 0.64 -39.08
N LYS A 14 -1.93 1.29 -38.57
CA LYS A 14 -0.56 0.75 -38.61
C LYS A 14 -0.41 -0.49 -37.73
N LEU A 15 -1.00 -0.51 -36.53
CA LEU A 15 -1.00 -1.68 -35.66
C LEU A 15 -1.76 -2.85 -36.29
N GLN A 16 -2.92 -2.59 -36.89
CA GLN A 16 -3.71 -3.59 -37.62
C GLN A 16 -2.96 -4.12 -38.85
N ALA A 17 -2.30 -3.25 -39.62
CA ALA A 17 -1.48 -3.64 -40.76
C ALA A 17 -0.28 -4.53 -40.36
N ALA A 18 0.23 -4.37 -39.14
CA ALA A 18 1.26 -5.23 -38.57
C ALA A 18 0.72 -6.57 -38.00
N GLY A 19 -0.61 -6.79 -38.03
CA GLY A 19 -1.25 -8.04 -37.61
C GLY A 19 -1.61 -8.14 -36.13
N TRP A 20 -1.63 -7.03 -35.39
CA TRP A 20 -1.94 -7.05 -33.94
C TRP A 20 -3.43 -7.29 -33.61
N ASP A 21 -4.31 -7.20 -34.60
CA ASP A 21 -5.76 -7.44 -34.47
C ASP A 21 -6.17 -8.86 -34.94
N ASP A 22 -5.21 -9.64 -35.45
CA ASP A 22 -5.43 -11.02 -35.88
C ASP A 22 -5.34 -11.96 -34.67
N ARG A 23 -6.39 -12.77 -34.44
CA ARG A 23 -6.39 -13.76 -33.35
C ARG A 23 -5.18 -14.72 -33.50
N PRO A 24 -4.46 -15.04 -32.41
CA PRO A 24 -4.80 -14.79 -31.00
C PRO A 24 -4.32 -13.43 -30.44
N HIS A 25 -3.68 -12.60 -31.25
CA HIS A 25 -3.17 -11.30 -30.84
C HIS A 25 -4.32 -10.32 -30.53
N ALA A 26 -4.02 -9.31 -29.73
CA ALA A 26 -4.99 -8.28 -29.41
C ALA A 26 -4.32 -6.93 -29.16
N ILE A 27 -5.03 -5.88 -29.58
CA ILE A 27 -4.75 -4.49 -29.22
C ILE A 27 -5.70 -4.13 -28.07
N ASN A 28 -5.16 -3.83 -26.89
CA ASN A 28 -5.95 -3.25 -25.81
C ASN A 28 -5.74 -1.74 -25.77
N GLU A 29 -6.71 -1.00 -26.31
CA GLU A 29 -6.71 0.46 -26.30
C GLU A 29 -7.09 1.01 -24.92
N GLN A 30 -6.47 2.14 -24.54
CA GLN A 30 -6.79 2.91 -23.34
C GLN A 30 -6.86 2.02 -22.08
N ARG A 31 -5.87 1.15 -21.92
CA ARG A 31 -5.87 0.13 -20.87
C ARG A 31 -5.41 0.74 -19.56
N THR A 32 -6.34 0.95 -18.64
CA THR A 32 -6.03 1.24 -17.25
C THR A 32 -5.43 0.01 -16.57
N PHE A 33 -4.30 0.19 -15.88
CA PHE A 33 -3.62 -0.90 -15.17
C PHE A 33 -3.34 -0.60 -13.68
N THR A 34 -3.67 0.60 -13.19
CA THR A 34 -3.70 0.91 -11.75
C THR A 34 -5.04 1.52 -11.35
N ASP A 35 -5.41 1.41 -10.07
CA ASP A 35 -6.68 1.94 -9.55
C ASP A 35 -6.54 3.40 -9.03
N GLY A 36 -5.34 3.98 -9.13
CA GLY A 36 -5.02 5.32 -8.66
C GLY A 36 -4.79 5.36 -7.16
N ARG A 37 -3.65 5.94 -6.76
CA ARG A 37 -3.20 6.01 -5.36
C ARG A 37 -4.28 6.60 -4.47
N VAL A 38 -4.51 6.02 -3.31
CA VAL A 38 -5.33 6.67 -2.29
C VAL A 38 -4.46 7.66 -1.52
N VAL A 39 -4.86 8.93 -1.50
CA VAL A 39 -4.21 10.02 -0.78
C VAL A 39 -5.16 10.58 0.27
N PHE A 40 -4.62 11.09 1.38
CA PHE A 40 -5.40 11.84 2.36
C PHE A 40 -5.43 13.31 1.94
N ILE A 41 -6.62 13.86 1.72
CA ILE A 41 -6.87 15.26 1.38
C ILE A 41 -7.88 15.79 2.39
N GLY A 42 -7.51 16.82 3.16
CA GLY A 42 -8.34 17.37 4.24
C GLY A 42 -8.80 16.31 5.25
N GLY A 43 -7.90 15.39 5.64
CA GLY A 43 -8.19 14.28 6.56
C GLY A 43 -9.05 13.13 5.99
N LYS A 44 -9.51 13.24 4.73
CA LYS A 44 -10.34 12.23 4.05
C LYS A 44 -9.55 11.52 2.94
N ALA A 45 -9.70 10.20 2.87
CA ALA A 45 -9.08 9.39 1.83
C ALA A 45 -9.80 9.55 0.49
N ARG A 46 -9.07 9.89 -0.59
CA ARG A 46 -9.56 9.99 -1.98
C ARG A 46 -8.64 9.25 -2.94
N ARG A 47 -9.18 8.74 -4.04
CA ARG A 47 -8.37 8.13 -5.12
C ARG A 47 -7.84 9.22 -6.05
N GLY A 48 -6.56 9.14 -6.36
CA GLY A 48 -5.88 9.94 -7.36
C GLY A 48 -6.01 9.33 -8.76
N LYS A 49 -5.16 9.83 -9.68
CA LYS A 49 -5.20 9.47 -11.09
C LYS A 49 -4.75 8.03 -11.34
N GLN A 50 -5.48 7.36 -12.22
CA GLN A 50 -5.14 6.02 -12.68
C GLN A 50 -4.07 6.09 -13.78
N LYS A 51 -3.12 5.16 -13.77
CA LYS A 51 -2.17 4.99 -14.88
C LYS A 51 -2.85 4.20 -16.00
N ARG A 52 -2.76 4.73 -17.21
CA ARG A 52 -3.43 4.21 -18.41
C ARG A 52 -2.47 4.31 -19.58
N SER A 53 -2.23 3.19 -20.26
CA SER A 53 -1.48 3.21 -21.51
C SER A 53 -2.42 3.39 -22.70
N ASP A 54 -1.92 4.02 -23.77
CA ASP A 54 -2.73 4.20 -24.97
C ASP A 54 -3.01 2.89 -25.68
N TYR A 55 -1.97 2.06 -25.84
CA TYR A 55 -2.12 0.69 -26.36
C TYR A 55 -1.23 -0.29 -25.59
N LEU A 56 -1.82 -1.39 -25.17
CA LEU A 56 -1.11 -2.57 -24.71
C LEU A 56 -1.23 -3.66 -25.77
N LEU A 57 -0.11 -4.07 -26.33
CA LEU A 57 -0.03 -5.09 -27.36
C LEU A 57 0.15 -6.46 -26.70
N ARG A 58 -0.77 -7.37 -27.01
CA ARG A 58 -0.83 -8.72 -26.45
C ARG A 58 -0.52 -9.75 -27.52
N TYR A 59 0.49 -10.57 -27.28
CA TYR A 59 0.81 -11.70 -28.14
C TYR A 59 -0.26 -12.79 -28.05
N ASN A 60 -0.85 -12.97 -26.87
CA ASN A 60 -2.13 -13.65 -26.68
C ASN A 60 -2.87 -12.99 -25.50
N PRO A 61 -4.14 -13.32 -25.22
CA PRO A 61 -4.91 -12.63 -24.18
C PRO A 61 -4.24 -12.57 -22.80
N ASP A 62 -3.39 -13.55 -22.45
CA ASP A 62 -2.72 -13.68 -21.16
C ASP A 62 -1.22 -13.35 -21.20
N PHE A 63 -0.71 -12.85 -22.34
CA PHE A 63 0.69 -12.57 -22.56
C PHE A 63 0.88 -11.20 -23.23
N PRO A 64 0.96 -10.12 -22.45
CA PRO A 64 1.34 -8.80 -22.96
C PRO A 64 2.82 -8.79 -23.35
N ILE A 65 3.18 -8.06 -24.41
CA ILE A 65 4.55 -8.05 -24.94
C ILE A 65 5.10 -6.65 -25.19
N ALA A 66 4.25 -5.66 -25.49
CA ALA A 66 4.69 -4.29 -25.77
C ALA A 66 3.65 -3.24 -25.38
N VAL A 67 4.10 -2.01 -25.15
CA VAL A 67 3.27 -0.84 -24.87
C VAL A 67 3.55 0.27 -25.89
N VAL A 68 2.51 1.00 -26.29
CA VAL A 68 2.60 2.14 -27.21
C VAL A 68 1.96 3.36 -26.56
N GLU A 69 2.71 4.48 -26.55
CA GLU A 69 2.21 5.81 -26.18
C GLU A 69 2.06 6.68 -27.42
N ALA A 70 0.86 7.20 -27.64
CA ALA A 70 0.55 8.08 -28.74
C ALA A 70 0.68 9.55 -28.33
N LYS A 71 0.97 10.40 -29.30
CA LYS A 71 0.94 11.86 -29.15
C LYS A 71 0.18 12.49 -30.31
N SER A 72 -0.15 13.76 -30.13
CA SER A 72 -0.76 14.55 -31.20
C SER A 72 0.11 14.54 -32.46
N ARG A 73 -0.50 14.67 -33.66
CA ARG A 73 0.25 14.62 -34.93
C ARG A 73 1.33 15.71 -35.04
N TYR A 74 1.13 16.83 -34.36
CA TYR A 74 2.04 17.97 -34.41
C TYR A 74 3.15 17.91 -33.35
N SER A 75 3.06 16.97 -32.41
CA SER A 75 4.09 16.70 -31.40
C SER A 75 5.21 15.86 -31.98
N HIS A 76 6.40 15.95 -31.37
CA HIS A 76 7.51 15.09 -31.74
C HIS A 76 7.25 13.65 -31.22
N ALA A 77 7.49 12.63 -32.04
CA ALA A 77 7.18 11.24 -31.66
C ALA A 77 7.96 10.77 -30.43
N ALA A 78 9.16 11.31 -30.18
CA ALA A 78 9.95 10.96 -29.00
C ALA A 78 9.42 11.55 -27.67
N GLU A 79 8.50 12.52 -27.69
CA GLU A 79 7.98 13.16 -26.47
C GLU A 79 7.30 12.16 -25.52
N GLY A 80 6.68 11.10 -26.06
CA GLY A 80 6.06 10.05 -25.25
C GLY A 80 6.98 8.90 -24.87
N LEU A 81 8.25 8.89 -25.31
CA LEU A 81 9.11 7.72 -25.15
C LEU A 81 9.43 7.43 -23.68
N GLN A 82 9.68 8.46 -22.88
CA GLN A 82 9.98 8.28 -21.46
C GLN A 82 8.78 7.68 -20.70
N GLN A 83 7.56 8.12 -21.06
CA GLN A 83 6.32 7.56 -20.52
C GLN A 83 6.12 6.10 -20.96
N ALA A 84 6.39 5.79 -22.23
CA ALA A 84 6.30 4.41 -22.75
C ALA A 84 7.30 3.48 -22.05
N LYS A 85 8.52 3.96 -21.76
CA LYS A 85 9.55 3.23 -21.01
C LYS A 85 9.12 2.98 -19.56
N GLU A 86 8.61 4.00 -18.87
CA GLU A 86 8.07 3.85 -17.52
C GLU A 86 6.96 2.78 -17.49
N TYR A 87 6.02 2.82 -18.44
CA TYR A 87 4.95 1.83 -18.52
C TYR A 87 5.46 0.44 -18.89
N ALA A 88 6.46 0.32 -19.77
CA ALA A 88 7.08 -0.96 -20.08
C ALA A 88 7.75 -1.57 -18.83
N GLU A 89 8.46 -0.77 -18.04
CA GLU A 89 9.08 -1.21 -16.79
C GLU A 89 8.05 -1.68 -15.77
N ILE A 90 6.99 -0.88 -15.54
CA ILE A 90 5.90 -1.24 -14.63
C ILE A 90 5.22 -2.54 -15.08
N LEU A 91 4.86 -2.64 -16.35
CA LEU A 91 4.16 -3.79 -16.93
C LEU A 91 5.08 -4.99 -17.19
N GLY A 92 6.39 -4.88 -16.94
CA GLY A 92 7.37 -5.95 -17.13
C GLY A 92 7.59 -6.34 -18.58
N LEU A 93 7.42 -5.40 -19.51
CA LEU A 93 7.53 -5.58 -20.96
C LEU A 93 8.94 -5.28 -21.44
N ARG A 94 9.31 -5.83 -22.61
CA ARG A 94 10.64 -5.63 -23.21
C ARG A 94 10.66 -4.63 -24.37
N PHE A 95 9.49 -4.19 -24.84
CA PHE A 95 9.39 -3.29 -25.99
C PHE A 95 8.46 -2.12 -25.66
N ALA A 96 8.96 -0.91 -25.84
CA ALA A 96 8.23 0.35 -25.65
C ALA A 96 8.23 1.14 -26.95
N TYR A 97 7.08 1.72 -27.29
CA TYR A 97 6.93 2.52 -28.49
C TYR A 97 6.32 3.89 -28.16
N SER A 98 6.79 4.92 -28.87
CA SER A 98 6.10 6.21 -28.91
C SER A 98 5.87 6.67 -30.34
N THR A 99 4.72 7.26 -30.61
CA THR A 99 4.33 7.64 -31.98
C THR A 99 3.43 8.87 -32.03
N ASN A 100 3.59 9.67 -33.08
CA ASN A 100 2.66 10.74 -33.47
C ASN A 100 1.81 10.34 -34.71
N GLY A 101 1.74 9.04 -35.01
CA GLY A 101 1.05 8.47 -36.17
C GLY A 101 1.87 8.48 -37.48
N ILE A 102 2.88 9.34 -37.61
CA ILE A 102 3.77 9.37 -38.78
C ILE A 102 5.02 8.57 -38.47
N GLU A 103 5.75 9.01 -37.45
CA GLU A 103 6.98 8.39 -36.96
C GLU A 103 6.69 7.48 -35.77
N ILE A 104 7.48 6.42 -35.65
CA ILE A 104 7.42 5.49 -34.53
C ILE A 104 8.84 5.39 -33.96
N VAL A 105 8.99 5.67 -32.68
CA VAL A 105 10.24 5.49 -31.94
C VAL A 105 10.10 4.24 -31.08
N GLU A 106 10.99 3.29 -31.27
CA GLU A 106 11.09 2.04 -30.50
C GLU A 106 12.24 2.15 -29.50
N PHE A 107 11.99 1.71 -28.28
CA PHE A 107 13.02 1.35 -27.32
C PHE A 107 12.92 -0.15 -27.00
N ASP A 108 14.00 -0.88 -27.28
CA ASP A 108 14.08 -2.32 -27.10
C ASP A 108 14.98 -2.65 -25.89
N TYR A 109 14.37 -3.08 -24.78
CA TYR A 109 15.09 -3.44 -23.55
C TYR A 109 15.98 -4.68 -23.70
N THR A 110 15.79 -5.49 -24.74
CA THR A 110 16.63 -6.67 -24.99
C THR A 110 18.00 -6.30 -25.56
N THR A 111 18.10 -5.14 -26.23
CA THR A 111 19.33 -4.65 -26.86
C THR A 111 19.81 -3.33 -26.27
N GLY A 112 18.95 -2.59 -25.57
CA GLY A 112 19.20 -1.24 -25.07
C GLY A 112 19.18 -0.16 -26.15
N ILE A 113 18.69 -0.47 -27.35
CA ILE A 113 18.73 0.43 -28.51
C ILE A 113 17.42 1.20 -28.63
N GLU A 114 17.56 2.51 -28.82
CA GLU A 114 16.50 3.40 -29.27
C GLU A 114 16.63 3.65 -30.77
N ARG A 115 15.54 3.53 -31.52
CA ARG A 115 15.55 3.81 -32.97
C ARG A 115 14.20 4.26 -33.50
N THR A 116 14.23 5.03 -34.57
CA THR A 116 13.03 5.36 -35.36
C THR A 116 12.78 4.27 -36.40
N ILE A 117 11.55 3.76 -36.46
CA ILE A 117 11.10 2.73 -37.40
C ILE A 117 9.94 3.26 -38.25
N GLY A 118 9.76 2.69 -39.45
CA GLY A 118 8.69 3.10 -40.37
C GLY A 118 7.30 2.57 -39.98
N ASP A 119 7.27 1.32 -39.53
CA ASP A 119 6.06 0.56 -39.20
C ASP A 119 6.27 -0.28 -37.95
N PHE A 120 5.17 -0.63 -37.26
CA PHE A 120 5.22 -1.48 -36.07
C PHE A 120 5.70 -2.88 -36.43
N PRO A 121 6.54 -3.51 -35.59
CA PRO A 121 6.92 -4.90 -35.81
C PRO A 121 5.71 -5.84 -35.71
N PRO A 122 5.66 -6.92 -36.52
CA PRO A 122 4.62 -7.91 -36.40
C PRO A 122 4.77 -8.73 -35.10
N PRO A 123 3.69 -9.33 -34.56
CA PRO A 123 3.73 -10.09 -33.32
C PRO A 123 4.81 -11.19 -33.28
N ALA A 124 4.98 -11.92 -34.38
CA ALA A 124 5.96 -12.99 -34.49
C ALA A 124 7.41 -12.50 -34.38
N ASP A 125 7.72 -11.28 -34.82
CA ASP A 125 9.05 -10.68 -34.71
C ASP A 125 9.36 -10.34 -33.25
N LEU A 126 8.43 -9.66 -32.55
CA LEU A 126 8.62 -9.37 -31.12
C LEU A 126 8.73 -10.64 -30.29
N TRP A 127 7.96 -11.68 -30.63
CA TRP A 127 8.08 -12.98 -29.97
C TRP A 127 9.44 -13.63 -30.21
N ALA A 128 9.96 -13.59 -31.45
CA ALA A 128 11.29 -14.13 -31.76
C ALA A 128 12.41 -13.38 -31.02
N ARG A 129 12.34 -12.04 -30.98
CA ARG A 129 13.29 -11.20 -30.22
C ARG A 129 13.24 -11.51 -28.73
N LEU A 130 12.04 -11.59 -28.15
CA LEU A 130 11.86 -11.92 -26.74
C LEU A 130 12.41 -13.32 -26.42
N ARG A 131 12.11 -14.32 -27.26
CA ARG A 131 12.65 -15.68 -27.11
C ARG A 131 14.17 -15.69 -27.13
N GLY A 132 14.78 -14.96 -28.07
CA GLY A 132 16.23 -14.84 -28.18
C GLY A 132 16.86 -14.22 -26.93
N ALA A 133 16.26 -13.14 -26.41
CA ALA A 133 16.75 -12.42 -25.24
C ALA A 133 16.59 -13.21 -23.93
N GLU A 134 15.48 -13.95 -23.80
CA GLU A 134 15.14 -14.73 -22.60
C GLU A 134 15.68 -16.16 -22.66
N GLY A 135 16.40 -16.56 -23.72
CA GLY A 135 16.98 -17.89 -23.86
C GLY A 135 15.95 -19.02 -24.08
N ILE A 136 14.80 -18.71 -24.67
CA ILE A 136 13.72 -19.67 -24.96
C ILE A 136 13.96 -20.30 -26.33
N VAL A 137 14.88 -21.27 -26.36
CA VAL A 137 15.30 -21.96 -27.59
C VAL A 137 14.31 -23.07 -27.99
N ASP A 138 13.78 -23.80 -27.00
CA ASP A 138 12.87 -24.93 -27.22
C ASP A 138 11.45 -24.46 -27.57
N ASP A 139 10.92 -24.95 -28.69
CA ASP A 139 9.56 -24.64 -29.15
C ASP A 139 8.49 -25.21 -28.20
N GLU A 140 8.73 -26.36 -27.57
CA GLU A 140 7.79 -26.93 -26.60
C GLU A 140 7.70 -26.04 -25.34
N VAL A 141 8.81 -25.45 -24.92
CA VAL A 141 8.83 -24.45 -23.83
C VAL A 141 8.07 -23.19 -24.25
N ALA A 142 8.32 -22.69 -25.46
CA ALA A 142 7.66 -21.50 -25.99
C ALA A 142 6.13 -21.68 -26.07
N GLU A 143 5.66 -22.82 -26.60
CA GLU A 143 4.24 -23.15 -26.67
C GLU A 143 3.60 -23.27 -25.28
N ARG A 144 4.26 -23.97 -24.34
CA ARG A 144 3.75 -24.13 -22.97
C ARG A 144 3.68 -22.82 -22.20
N LEU A 145 4.61 -21.89 -22.42
CA LEU A 145 4.59 -20.57 -21.78
C LEU A 145 3.31 -19.79 -22.15
N LEU A 146 2.83 -19.98 -23.37
CA LEU A 146 1.63 -19.36 -23.92
C LEU A 146 0.33 -20.06 -23.52
N THR A 147 0.40 -21.11 -22.70
CA THR A 147 -0.80 -21.79 -22.17
C THR A 147 -1.71 -20.78 -21.46
N PRO A 148 -3.02 -20.76 -21.76
CA PRO A 148 -3.94 -19.83 -21.12
C PRO A 148 -4.04 -20.01 -19.62
N THR A 149 -4.28 -18.90 -18.92
CA THR A 149 -4.69 -18.88 -17.52
C THR A 149 -6.12 -19.41 -17.37
N PHE A 150 -6.52 -19.73 -16.15
CA PHE A 150 -7.91 -20.05 -15.86
C PHE A 150 -8.75 -18.77 -15.99
N PRO A 151 -9.82 -18.76 -16.81
CA PRO A 151 -10.55 -17.54 -17.15
C PRO A 151 -11.57 -17.15 -16.06
N ASP A 152 -11.10 -16.75 -14.88
CA ASP A 152 -11.95 -16.21 -13.83
C ASP A 152 -12.26 -14.73 -14.08
N ARG A 153 -13.40 -14.47 -14.73
CA ARG A 153 -13.87 -13.10 -15.01
C ARG A 153 -14.23 -12.32 -13.75
N SER A 154 -14.51 -12.99 -12.63
CA SER A 154 -14.83 -12.32 -11.36
C SER A 154 -13.59 -11.79 -10.65
N LYS A 155 -12.42 -12.36 -10.96
CA LYS A 155 -11.13 -12.03 -10.36
C LYS A 155 -10.04 -12.01 -11.44
N PRO A 156 -10.09 -11.06 -12.40
CA PRO A 156 -9.02 -10.92 -13.37
C PRO A 156 -7.69 -10.63 -12.67
N LEU A 157 -6.60 -11.16 -13.23
CA LEU A 157 -5.27 -10.85 -12.72
C LEU A 157 -4.97 -9.37 -12.92
N ARG A 158 -4.33 -8.78 -11.91
CA ARG A 158 -3.69 -7.46 -12.02
C ARG A 158 -2.35 -7.61 -12.76
N TYR A 159 -1.84 -6.51 -13.31
CA TYR A 159 -0.64 -6.53 -14.14
C TYR A 159 0.56 -7.21 -13.44
N TYR A 160 0.79 -6.90 -12.17
CA TYR A 160 1.89 -7.45 -11.39
C TYR A 160 1.74 -8.96 -11.11
N GLN A 161 0.49 -9.45 -11.09
CA GLN A 161 0.20 -10.88 -10.97
C GLN A 161 0.46 -11.61 -12.28
N GLU A 162 0.12 -11.00 -13.43
CA GLU A 162 0.48 -11.53 -14.76
C GLU A 162 2.01 -11.67 -14.88
N ILE A 163 2.78 -10.65 -14.47
CA ILE A 163 4.25 -10.68 -14.45
C ILE A 163 4.75 -11.85 -13.59
N ALA A 164 4.28 -11.94 -12.34
CA ALA A 164 4.71 -12.97 -11.40
C ALA A 164 4.42 -14.39 -11.94
N VAL A 165 3.22 -14.61 -12.49
CA VAL A 165 2.81 -15.89 -13.09
C VAL A 165 3.69 -16.22 -14.30
N ASN A 166 3.85 -15.30 -15.25
CA ASN A 166 4.58 -15.56 -16.48
C ASN A 166 6.08 -15.82 -16.21
N ARG A 167 6.71 -15.04 -15.33
CA ARG A 167 8.12 -15.26 -14.95
C ARG A 167 8.32 -16.59 -14.20
N ALA A 168 7.41 -16.95 -13.30
CA ALA A 168 7.47 -18.20 -12.56
C ALA A 168 7.27 -19.44 -13.47
N VAL A 169 6.30 -19.37 -14.39
CA VAL A 169 6.08 -20.42 -15.39
C VAL A 169 7.28 -20.54 -16.33
N GLN A 170 7.80 -19.42 -16.85
CA GLN A 170 9.00 -19.40 -17.68
C GLN A 170 10.19 -20.06 -16.97
N ALA A 171 10.47 -19.68 -15.72
CA ALA A 171 11.54 -20.27 -14.92
C ALA A 171 11.38 -21.78 -14.76
N ALA A 172 10.17 -22.25 -14.46
CA ALA A 172 9.88 -23.68 -14.32
C ALA A 172 10.08 -24.45 -15.62
N LEU A 173 9.63 -23.89 -16.75
CA LEU A 173 9.77 -24.49 -18.08
C LEU A 173 11.24 -24.51 -18.56
N GLN A 174 12.03 -23.50 -18.19
CA GLN A 174 13.48 -23.44 -18.46
C GLN A 174 14.31 -24.31 -17.50
N GLY A 175 13.67 -25.12 -16.65
CA GLY A 175 14.34 -26.07 -15.77
C GLY A 175 14.99 -25.44 -14.53
N ARG A 176 14.70 -24.17 -14.21
CA ARG A 176 15.18 -23.52 -12.99
C ARG A 176 14.53 -24.21 -11.78
N LYS A 177 15.34 -24.94 -11.02
CA LYS A 177 14.87 -25.76 -9.89
C LYS A 177 14.40 -24.96 -8.68
N ARG A 178 14.90 -23.75 -8.50
CA ARG A 178 14.54 -22.88 -7.36
C ARG A 178 14.26 -21.46 -7.83
N ALA A 179 13.14 -20.92 -7.40
CA ALA A 179 12.70 -19.57 -7.71
C ALA A 179 11.99 -18.96 -6.50
N LEU A 180 12.05 -17.62 -6.40
CA LEU A 180 11.40 -16.86 -5.35
C LEU A 180 10.51 -15.78 -5.96
N LEU A 181 9.34 -15.55 -5.35
CA LEU A 181 8.46 -14.41 -5.61
C LEU A 181 8.26 -13.65 -4.30
N THR A 182 8.55 -12.35 -4.32
CA THR A 182 8.35 -11.46 -3.16
C THR A 182 7.12 -10.60 -3.42
N LEU A 183 5.98 -10.93 -2.83
CA LEU A 183 4.70 -10.25 -3.02
C LEU A 183 4.12 -9.85 -1.67
N CYS A 184 3.92 -8.55 -1.45
CA CYS A 184 3.41 -8.03 -0.19
C CYS A 184 2.07 -8.67 0.24
N THR A 185 1.77 -8.64 1.54
CA THR A 185 0.51 -9.17 2.06
C THR A 185 -0.67 -8.43 1.44
N GLY A 186 -1.67 -9.17 0.94
CA GLY A 186 -2.81 -8.58 0.22
C GLY A 186 -2.62 -8.47 -1.30
N ALA A 187 -1.43 -8.72 -1.84
CA ALA A 187 -1.18 -8.70 -3.29
C ALA A 187 -1.81 -9.88 -4.06
N GLY A 188 -2.39 -10.88 -3.37
CA GLY A 188 -3.04 -12.02 -4.00
C GLY A 188 -2.10 -13.18 -4.35
N LYS A 189 -1.15 -13.51 -3.46
CA LYS A 189 -0.23 -14.66 -3.58
C LYS A 189 -0.95 -15.96 -3.96
N THR A 190 -2.08 -16.25 -3.32
CA THR A 190 -2.88 -17.45 -3.60
C THR A 190 -3.38 -17.51 -5.05
N ALA A 191 -3.80 -16.37 -5.62
CA ALA A 191 -4.25 -16.30 -7.01
C ALA A 191 -3.08 -16.53 -7.98
N VAL A 192 -1.90 -15.97 -7.68
CA VAL A 192 -0.67 -16.21 -8.45
C VAL A 192 -0.27 -17.68 -8.41
N ALA A 193 -0.24 -18.29 -7.21
CA ALA A 193 0.05 -19.71 -7.04
C ALA A 193 -0.93 -20.60 -7.84
N PHE A 194 -2.23 -20.31 -7.76
CA PHE A 194 -3.26 -21.01 -8.51
C PHE A 194 -3.01 -20.96 -10.02
N GLN A 195 -2.71 -19.78 -10.57
CA GLN A 195 -2.51 -19.60 -12.02
C GLN A 195 -1.21 -20.24 -12.52
N ILE A 196 -0.13 -20.23 -11.73
CA ILE A 196 1.11 -20.98 -12.03
C ILE A 196 0.79 -22.47 -12.13
N CYS A 197 0.13 -23.01 -11.10
CA CYS A 197 -0.29 -24.40 -11.05
C CYS A 197 -1.20 -24.75 -12.24
N TRP A 198 -2.17 -23.89 -12.56
CA TRP A 198 -3.13 -24.12 -13.63
C TRP A 198 -2.45 -24.15 -14.99
N LYS A 199 -1.59 -23.18 -15.32
CA LYS A 199 -0.86 -23.14 -16.59
C LYS A 199 0.00 -24.39 -16.77
N LEU A 200 0.78 -24.78 -15.76
CA LEU A 200 1.63 -25.96 -15.84
C LEU A 200 0.83 -27.27 -15.90
N TRP A 201 -0.28 -27.36 -15.15
CA TRP A 201 -1.15 -28.54 -15.14
C TRP A 201 -1.91 -28.73 -16.44
N SER A 202 -2.53 -27.66 -16.97
CA SER A 202 -3.25 -27.69 -18.25
C SER A 202 -2.30 -27.91 -19.44
N ALA A 203 -1.06 -27.43 -19.35
CA ALA A 203 0.01 -27.71 -20.32
C ALA A 203 0.56 -29.14 -20.26
N ARG A 204 0.10 -29.96 -19.29
CA ARG A 204 0.66 -31.29 -18.96
C ARG A 204 2.17 -31.28 -18.76
N TRP A 205 2.71 -30.15 -18.29
CA TRP A 205 4.13 -30.04 -17.99
C TRP A 205 4.48 -30.95 -16.82
N ASN A 206 5.64 -31.59 -16.87
CA ASN A 206 6.19 -32.34 -15.74
C ASN A 206 7.69 -32.52 -15.92
N SER A 207 8.39 -32.74 -14.81
CA SER A 207 9.85 -32.85 -14.75
C SER A 207 10.44 -34.01 -15.55
N LYS A 208 9.60 -34.98 -15.94
CA LYS A 208 10.00 -36.22 -16.62
C LYS A 208 9.70 -36.21 -18.12
N GLY A 209 9.05 -35.17 -18.65
CA GLY A 209 8.68 -35.08 -20.07
C GLY A 209 7.71 -36.18 -20.55
N VAL A 210 6.94 -36.80 -19.65
CA VAL A 210 6.00 -37.88 -20.01
C VAL A 210 4.57 -37.34 -20.15
N ASN A 211 3.69 -38.00 -20.91
CA ASN A 211 2.32 -37.51 -21.11
C ASN A 211 1.42 -37.75 -19.87
N ARG A 212 1.60 -36.95 -18.82
CA ARG A 212 0.78 -36.93 -17.60
C ARG A 212 0.69 -35.52 -17.03
N ASN A 213 -0.30 -35.30 -16.17
CA ASN A 213 -0.37 -34.08 -15.37
C ASN A 213 0.80 -34.02 -14.36
N PRO A 214 1.31 -32.81 -14.05
CA PRO A 214 2.29 -32.63 -12.98
C PRO A 214 1.68 -33.05 -11.64
N LYS A 215 2.52 -33.65 -10.80
CA LYS A 215 2.23 -33.78 -9.36
C LYS A 215 2.72 -32.52 -8.68
N ILE A 216 1.79 -31.75 -8.10
CA ILE A 216 2.08 -30.45 -7.50
C ILE A 216 1.82 -30.53 -6.00
N LEU A 217 2.72 -30.01 -5.18
CA LEU A 217 2.56 -29.86 -3.73
C LEU A 217 2.50 -28.39 -3.34
N PHE A 218 1.40 -27.96 -2.73
CA PHE A 218 1.24 -26.66 -2.09
C PHE A 218 1.50 -26.80 -0.58
N LEU A 219 2.54 -26.13 -0.10
CA LEU A 219 2.96 -26.12 1.30
C LEU A 219 2.67 -24.77 1.95
N ALA A 220 2.13 -24.80 3.17
CA ALA A 220 1.97 -23.61 4.00
C ALA A 220 2.18 -23.93 5.49
N ASP A 221 2.27 -22.90 6.31
CA ASP A 221 2.56 -23.01 7.75
C ASP A 221 1.33 -23.39 8.61
N ARG A 222 0.11 -23.05 8.17
CA ARG A 222 -1.11 -23.20 8.98
C ARG A 222 -2.26 -23.83 8.20
N ASN A 223 -3.14 -24.54 8.91
CA ASN A 223 -4.32 -25.20 8.32
C ASN A 223 -5.18 -24.23 7.50
N VAL A 224 -5.47 -23.03 8.02
CA VAL A 224 -6.28 -22.04 7.29
C VAL A 224 -5.64 -21.59 5.97
N LEU A 225 -4.30 -21.57 5.88
CA LEU A 225 -3.58 -21.22 4.65
C LEU A 225 -3.57 -22.37 3.63
N VAL A 226 -4.10 -23.53 4.01
CA VAL A 226 -4.24 -24.72 3.16
C VAL A 226 -5.71 -24.97 2.83
N ASP A 227 -6.55 -25.03 3.85
CA ASP A 227 -7.97 -25.38 3.75
C ASP A 227 -8.76 -24.36 2.95
N ASP A 228 -8.57 -23.06 3.21
CA ASP A 228 -9.30 -22.00 2.49
C ASP A 228 -8.92 -21.95 1.01
N PRO A 229 -7.62 -21.84 0.63
CA PRO A 229 -7.22 -21.90 -0.77
C PRO A 229 -7.65 -23.19 -1.47
N MET A 230 -7.49 -24.33 -0.80
CA MET A 230 -7.88 -25.61 -1.36
C MET A 230 -9.37 -25.62 -1.68
N ALA A 231 -10.23 -25.21 -0.75
CA ALA A 231 -11.68 -25.25 -0.91
C ALA A 231 -12.22 -24.21 -1.91
N LYS A 232 -11.67 -22.99 -1.89
CA LYS A 232 -12.16 -21.85 -2.66
C LYS A 232 -11.40 -21.67 -3.98
N ASP A 233 -10.17 -21.17 -3.92
CA ASP A 233 -9.42 -20.72 -5.11
C ASP A 233 -9.01 -21.89 -6.02
N PHE A 234 -8.64 -23.03 -5.44
CA PHE A 234 -8.24 -24.22 -6.20
C PHE A 234 -9.41 -25.13 -6.56
N SER A 235 -10.67 -24.75 -6.28
CA SER A 235 -11.85 -25.53 -6.67
C SER A 235 -11.91 -25.97 -8.14
N PRO A 236 -11.38 -25.20 -9.12
CA PRO A 236 -11.35 -25.61 -10.53
C PRO A 236 -10.56 -26.89 -10.81
N PHE A 237 -9.65 -27.31 -9.93
CA PHE A 237 -8.95 -28.59 -10.04
C PHE A 237 -9.83 -29.81 -9.70
N GLY A 238 -11.03 -29.59 -9.15
CA GLY A 238 -11.99 -30.67 -8.85
C GLY A 238 -11.39 -31.77 -7.98
N ASP A 239 -11.53 -33.01 -8.43
CA ASP A 239 -11.05 -34.23 -7.79
C ASP A 239 -9.52 -34.42 -7.86
N ALA A 240 -8.80 -33.58 -8.61
CA ALA A 240 -7.34 -33.65 -8.62
C ALA A 240 -6.72 -33.22 -7.28
N ARG A 241 -7.47 -32.48 -6.45
CA ARG A 241 -7.03 -31.96 -5.15
C ARG A 241 -7.02 -33.03 -4.06
N HIS A 242 -6.07 -32.92 -3.15
CA HIS A 242 -6.00 -33.74 -1.95
C HIS A 242 -5.22 -33.06 -0.82
N LYS A 243 -5.81 -33.00 0.38
CA LYS A 243 -5.08 -32.61 1.59
C LYS A 243 -4.37 -33.82 2.17
N ILE A 244 -3.05 -33.74 2.31
CA ILE A 244 -2.25 -34.73 3.01
C ILE A 244 -2.48 -34.55 4.51
N ALA A 245 -3.24 -35.47 5.11
CA ALA A 245 -3.57 -35.47 6.53
C ALA A 245 -3.78 -36.90 7.05
N GLY A 246 -3.82 -37.08 8.37
CA GLY A 246 -4.22 -38.35 8.99
C GLY A 246 -3.21 -39.50 8.88
N GLY A 247 -1.95 -39.22 8.48
CA GLY A 247 -0.86 -40.21 8.49
C GLY A 247 -0.93 -41.26 7.38
N VAL A 248 -1.76 -41.08 6.34
CA VAL A 248 -1.88 -42.00 5.20
C VAL A 248 -1.45 -41.29 3.92
N ALA A 249 -0.47 -41.84 3.20
CA ALA A 249 -0.06 -41.28 1.90
C ALA A 249 -0.95 -41.75 0.74
N VAL A 250 -1.67 -40.81 0.14
CA VAL A 250 -2.46 -41.03 -1.09
C VAL A 250 -1.63 -40.61 -2.30
N LYS A 251 -1.39 -41.51 -3.26
CA LYS A 251 -0.49 -41.26 -4.40
C LYS A 251 -1.18 -41.08 -5.75
N SER A 252 -2.52 -41.13 -5.78
CA SER A 252 -3.34 -41.14 -7.00
C SER A 252 -3.79 -39.77 -7.50
N ARG A 253 -3.54 -38.70 -6.74
CA ARG A 253 -4.05 -37.33 -6.99
C ARG A 253 -2.97 -36.48 -7.66
N ASP A 254 -3.30 -35.31 -8.19
CA ASP A 254 -2.32 -34.46 -8.92
C ASP A 254 -1.95 -33.19 -8.15
N MET A 255 -2.88 -32.64 -7.37
CA MET A 255 -2.69 -31.42 -6.60
C MET A 255 -2.77 -31.73 -5.11
N TYR A 256 -1.67 -31.54 -4.41
CA TYR A 256 -1.51 -31.88 -3.00
C TYR A 256 -1.40 -30.63 -2.15
N PHE A 257 -2.00 -30.70 -0.97
CA PHE A 257 -2.06 -29.62 -0.01
C PHE A 257 -1.57 -30.14 1.33
N ALA A 258 -0.59 -29.49 1.95
CA ALA A 258 -0.08 -29.93 3.25
C ALA A 258 0.42 -28.76 4.10
N ILE A 259 0.24 -28.90 5.42
CA ILE A 259 0.99 -28.08 6.37
C ILE A 259 2.32 -28.74 6.69
N TYR A 260 3.38 -27.95 6.92
CA TYR A 260 4.71 -28.48 7.24
C TYR A 260 4.68 -29.50 8.38
N GLN A 261 4.00 -29.16 9.47
CA GLN A 261 3.89 -30.01 10.66
C GLN A 261 3.17 -31.35 10.43
N SER A 262 2.29 -31.44 9.42
CA SER A 262 1.56 -32.68 9.13
C SER A 262 2.39 -33.69 8.36
N ILE A 263 3.35 -33.23 7.56
CA ILE A 263 4.19 -34.11 6.77
C ILE A 263 5.58 -34.30 7.36
N ALA A 264 6.05 -33.35 8.16
CA ALA A 264 7.35 -33.39 8.85
C ALA A 264 7.51 -34.60 9.77
N ARG A 265 8.78 -34.92 10.06
CA ARG A 265 9.15 -35.87 11.09
C ARG A 265 8.93 -35.24 12.48
N ASP A 266 8.49 -36.06 13.43
CA ASP A 266 8.56 -35.74 14.86
C ASP A 266 9.07 -36.95 15.64
N GLU A 267 9.10 -36.86 16.98
CA GLU A 267 9.59 -37.92 17.87
C GLU A 267 8.84 -39.26 17.67
N ASN A 268 7.58 -39.20 17.25
CA ASN A 268 6.68 -40.35 17.14
C ASN A 268 6.38 -40.76 15.70
N ARG A 269 6.74 -39.93 14.71
CA ARG A 269 6.42 -40.12 13.29
C ARG A 269 7.66 -39.95 12.42
N PRO A 270 8.00 -40.90 11.54
CA PRO A 270 9.21 -40.86 10.73
C PRO A 270 9.20 -39.80 9.60
N GLY A 271 8.16 -38.97 9.51
CA GLY A 271 7.93 -37.99 8.45
C GLY A 271 7.15 -38.59 7.28
N LEU A 272 5.87 -38.22 7.15
CA LEU A 272 4.96 -38.73 6.12
C LEU A 272 5.46 -38.39 4.70
N TYR A 273 6.25 -37.31 4.54
CA TYR A 273 6.87 -36.98 3.26
C TYR A 273 7.74 -38.11 2.69
N ARG A 274 8.33 -38.97 3.54
CA ARG A 274 9.19 -40.10 3.12
C ARG A 274 8.42 -41.23 2.46
N GLU A 275 7.10 -41.28 2.64
CA GLU A 275 6.25 -42.25 1.91
C GLU A 275 6.10 -41.89 0.43
N TYR A 276 6.40 -40.63 0.06
CA TYR A 276 6.48 -40.18 -1.31
C TYR A 276 7.93 -40.26 -1.80
N ALA A 277 8.11 -40.77 -3.02
CA ALA A 277 9.43 -40.83 -3.65
C ALA A 277 10.02 -39.41 -3.83
N ARG A 278 11.34 -39.28 -3.83
CA ARG A 278 12.04 -37.98 -3.98
C ARG A 278 11.66 -37.24 -5.27
N ASP A 279 11.33 -37.98 -6.32
CA ASP A 279 10.92 -37.49 -7.64
C ASP A 279 9.40 -37.63 -7.88
N PHE A 280 8.62 -37.73 -6.81
CA PHE A 280 7.16 -37.85 -6.88
C PHE A 280 6.52 -36.55 -7.36
N PHE A 281 6.93 -35.41 -6.79
CA PHE A 281 6.44 -34.09 -7.17
C PHE A 281 7.26 -33.51 -8.32
N ASP A 282 6.57 -32.86 -9.25
CA ASP A 282 7.17 -32.09 -10.34
C ASP A 282 7.35 -30.62 -9.93
N LEU A 283 6.43 -30.10 -9.11
CA LEU A 283 6.42 -28.73 -8.61
C LEU A 283 6.05 -28.70 -7.13
N ILE A 284 6.73 -27.84 -6.38
CA ILE A 284 6.37 -27.48 -5.02
C ILE A 284 6.20 -25.96 -4.97
N ILE A 285 5.01 -25.51 -4.58
CA ILE A 285 4.72 -24.13 -4.22
C ILE A 285 4.80 -24.00 -2.71
N ILE A 286 5.55 -23.01 -2.24
CA ILE A 286 5.68 -22.72 -0.82
C ILE A 286 5.11 -21.34 -0.52
N ASP A 287 4.06 -21.25 0.30
CA ASP A 287 3.60 -19.98 0.87
C ASP A 287 4.31 -19.68 2.20
N GLU A 288 4.64 -18.41 2.41
CA GLU A 288 5.41 -17.89 3.55
C GLU A 288 6.73 -18.62 3.79
N CYS A 289 7.55 -18.77 2.74
CA CYS A 289 8.80 -19.55 2.79
C CYS A 289 9.82 -19.06 3.85
N HIS A 290 9.74 -17.80 4.30
CA HIS A 290 10.61 -17.23 5.34
C HIS A 290 10.45 -17.89 6.71
N ARG A 291 9.27 -18.42 7.04
CA ARG A 291 9.02 -19.08 8.34
C ARG A 291 9.70 -20.43 8.44
N GLY A 292 9.89 -21.07 7.29
CA GLY A 292 10.51 -22.38 7.19
C GLY A 292 12.03 -22.35 7.40
N SER A 293 12.71 -21.29 6.99
CA SER A 293 14.18 -21.23 6.97
C SER A 293 14.83 -20.81 8.30
N ALA A 294 14.09 -20.21 9.24
CA ALA A 294 14.62 -19.55 10.44
C ALA A 294 15.36 -20.47 11.45
N ARG A 295 15.49 -21.77 11.17
CA ARG A 295 16.37 -22.67 11.91
C ARG A 295 17.11 -23.55 10.90
N ASP A 296 18.43 -23.54 10.95
CA ASP A 296 19.30 -24.37 10.08
C ASP A 296 19.03 -25.89 10.19
N ASN A 297 18.34 -26.32 11.26
CA ASN A 297 17.86 -27.69 11.49
C ASN A 297 16.34 -27.86 11.33
N SER A 298 15.67 -26.99 10.59
CA SER A 298 14.21 -27.02 10.43
C SER A 298 13.73 -28.20 9.58
N ASN A 299 12.68 -28.88 10.04
CA ASN A 299 11.91 -29.87 9.26
C ASN A 299 11.52 -29.37 7.85
N TRP A 300 11.45 -28.05 7.65
CA TRP A 300 11.22 -27.42 6.36
C TRP A 300 12.30 -27.74 5.34
N ARG A 301 13.58 -27.52 5.69
CA ARG A 301 14.70 -27.71 4.77
C ARG A 301 14.84 -29.18 4.38
N GLU A 302 14.63 -30.08 5.34
CA GLU A 302 14.65 -31.52 5.11
C GLU A 302 13.60 -31.96 4.08
N ILE A 303 12.37 -31.44 4.15
CA ILE A 303 11.30 -31.75 3.19
C ILE A 303 11.68 -31.25 1.78
N LEU A 304 12.17 -30.02 1.67
CA LEU A 304 12.52 -29.45 0.37
C LEU A 304 13.75 -30.12 -0.24
N GLU A 305 14.75 -30.48 0.57
CA GLU A 305 15.92 -31.23 0.11
C GLU A 305 15.57 -32.68 -0.27
N TRP A 306 14.61 -33.31 0.43
CA TRP A 306 14.08 -34.62 0.02
C TRP A 306 13.47 -34.57 -1.38
N PHE A 307 12.70 -33.54 -1.68
CA PHE A 307 12.09 -33.31 -2.99
C PHE A 307 12.92 -32.39 -3.92
N ALA A 308 14.25 -32.37 -3.76
CA ALA A 308 15.15 -31.55 -4.59
C ALA A 308 14.99 -31.71 -6.13
N PRO A 309 14.59 -32.87 -6.69
CA PRO A 309 14.34 -32.98 -8.13
C PRO A 309 13.18 -32.13 -8.65
N ALA A 310 12.20 -31.81 -7.79
CA ALA A 310 11.06 -30.98 -8.13
C ALA A 310 11.48 -29.52 -8.36
N THR A 311 10.75 -28.81 -9.23
CA THR A 311 10.86 -27.33 -9.26
C THR A 311 10.22 -26.77 -8.00
N GLN A 312 10.88 -25.82 -7.34
CA GLN A 312 10.43 -25.25 -6.08
C GLN A 312 10.29 -23.73 -6.22
N ILE A 313 9.07 -23.23 -5.98
CA ILE A 313 8.75 -21.80 -6.07
C ILE A 313 8.35 -21.33 -4.67
N GLY A 314 9.23 -20.57 -4.05
CA GLY A 314 8.97 -19.88 -2.79
C GLY A 314 8.18 -18.60 -3.02
N MET A 315 7.23 -18.31 -2.13
CA MET A 315 6.50 -17.06 -2.08
C MET A 315 6.63 -16.45 -0.68
N THR A 316 7.01 -15.19 -0.61
CA THR A 316 7.14 -14.45 0.65
C THR A 316 6.57 -13.05 0.53
N ALA A 317 6.10 -12.48 1.65
CA ALA A 317 5.70 -11.08 1.73
C ALA A 317 6.83 -10.13 2.18
N THR A 318 7.97 -10.70 2.60
CA THR A 318 9.08 -9.95 3.19
C THR A 318 10.28 -9.90 2.22
N PRO A 319 10.75 -8.68 1.86
CA PRO A 319 11.97 -8.51 1.07
C PRO A 319 13.21 -8.99 1.84
N ARG A 320 14.35 -9.05 1.17
CA ARG A 320 15.62 -9.55 1.74
C ARG A 320 16.07 -8.71 2.93
N ARG A 321 16.35 -9.37 4.05
CA ARG A 321 16.83 -8.83 5.33
C ARG A 321 17.74 -9.85 6.02
N GLU A 322 18.42 -9.43 7.08
CA GLU A 322 19.30 -10.31 7.86
C GLU A 322 18.54 -11.52 8.42
N GLU A 323 17.35 -11.29 9.00
CA GLU A 323 16.50 -12.34 9.59
C GLU A 323 16.00 -13.41 8.60
N ASN A 324 15.96 -13.11 7.29
CA ASN A 324 15.46 -14.04 6.26
C ASN A 324 16.49 -14.37 5.19
N LEU A 325 17.76 -14.10 5.45
CA LEU A 325 18.87 -14.31 4.52
C LEU A 325 18.91 -15.76 4.01
N ASP A 326 18.61 -16.73 4.87
CA ASP A 326 18.58 -18.15 4.51
C ASP A 326 17.57 -18.49 3.42
N THR A 327 16.41 -17.82 3.41
CA THR A 327 15.43 -17.99 2.34
C THR A 327 15.99 -17.53 0.99
N TYR A 328 16.63 -16.35 0.97
CA TYR A 328 17.24 -15.81 -0.24
C TYR A 328 18.48 -16.61 -0.66
N ASN A 329 19.24 -17.16 0.29
CA ASN A 329 20.34 -18.08 0.01
C ASN A 329 19.83 -19.39 -0.59
N TYR A 330 18.69 -19.90 -0.14
CA TYR A 330 18.11 -21.15 -0.65
C TYR A 330 17.53 -21.01 -2.06
N PHE A 331 16.69 -19.99 -2.29
CA PHE A 331 15.98 -19.80 -3.56
C PHE A 331 16.68 -18.87 -4.57
N GLY A 332 17.64 -18.05 -4.12
CA GLY A 332 18.27 -16.99 -4.88
C GLY A 332 17.44 -15.70 -4.92
N ASP A 333 17.86 -14.76 -5.76
CA ASP A 333 17.16 -13.50 -5.97
C ASP A 333 15.74 -13.71 -6.53
N PRO A 334 14.78 -12.86 -6.14
CA PRO A 334 13.40 -13.00 -6.56
C PRO A 334 13.24 -12.79 -8.07
N LEU A 335 12.41 -13.61 -8.72
CA LEU A 335 12.02 -13.42 -10.12
C LEU A 335 11.22 -12.13 -10.32
N TYR A 336 10.50 -11.73 -9.27
CA TYR A 336 9.71 -10.50 -9.24
C TYR A 336 9.46 -10.07 -7.80
N GLU A 337 9.49 -8.76 -7.57
CA GLU A 337 9.17 -8.14 -6.30
C GLU A 337 8.04 -7.13 -6.48
N TYR A 338 7.01 -7.23 -5.64
CA TYR A 338 5.90 -6.30 -5.56
C TYR A 338 5.70 -5.87 -4.11
N SER A 339 6.13 -4.64 -3.82
CA SER A 339 6.21 -4.10 -2.47
C SER A 339 4.87 -3.56 -1.95
N LEU A 340 4.79 -3.29 -0.65
CA LEU A 340 3.65 -2.60 -0.05
C LEU A 340 3.51 -1.18 -0.60
N ALA A 341 4.62 -0.45 -0.72
CA ALA A 341 4.67 0.91 -1.27
C ALA A 341 4.11 0.96 -2.70
N GLN A 342 4.56 0.05 -3.57
CA GLN A 342 4.03 -0.07 -4.94
C GLN A 342 2.53 -0.39 -4.91
N GLY A 343 2.08 -1.31 -4.06
CA GLY A 343 0.66 -1.63 -3.91
C GLY A 343 -0.22 -0.45 -3.47
N ILE A 344 0.29 0.43 -2.62
CA ILE A 344 -0.39 1.66 -2.21
C ILE A 344 -0.36 2.69 -3.36
N ALA A 345 0.78 2.88 -4.01
CA ALA A 345 0.96 3.78 -5.14
C ALA A 345 0.04 3.44 -6.32
N ASP A 346 -0.16 2.15 -6.60
CA ASP A 346 -1.07 1.69 -7.65
C ASP A 346 -2.55 1.75 -7.23
N GLY A 347 -2.85 2.08 -5.97
CA GLY A 347 -4.22 2.14 -5.46
C GLY A 347 -4.86 0.77 -5.26
N PHE A 348 -4.05 -0.29 -5.15
CA PHE A 348 -4.50 -1.66 -4.93
C PHE A 348 -4.51 -2.06 -3.46
N LEU A 349 -3.73 -1.37 -2.63
CA LEU A 349 -3.69 -1.48 -1.17
C LEU A 349 -4.03 -0.15 -0.52
N ALA A 350 -4.60 -0.23 0.67
CA ALA A 350 -5.01 0.89 1.48
C ALA A 350 -3.79 1.54 2.16
N PRO A 351 -3.61 2.87 2.06
CA PRO A 351 -2.67 3.59 2.90
C PRO A 351 -3.11 3.54 4.37
N TYR A 352 -2.19 3.93 5.25
CA TYR A 352 -2.42 3.91 6.69
C TYR A 352 -1.92 5.17 7.39
N ARG A 353 -2.54 5.45 8.54
CA ARG A 353 -2.11 6.44 9.54
C ARG A 353 -1.63 5.75 10.79
N VAL A 354 -0.52 6.22 11.37
CA VAL A 354 0.03 5.65 12.61
C VAL A 354 -0.28 6.58 13.76
N HIS A 355 -0.97 6.08 14.77
CA HIS A 355 -1.26 6.76 16.03
C HIS A 355 -0.39 6.15 17.13
N ARG A 356 0.69 6.83 17.51
CA ARG A 356 1.54 6.41 18.63
C ARG A 356 0.99 6.97 19.93
N VAL A 357 0.67 6.09 20.87
CA VAL A 357 0.02 6.45 22.14
C VAL A 357 0.93 6.02 23.28
N ILE A 358 1.33 6.97 24.11
CA ILE A 358 2.32 6.76 25.19
C ILE A 358 1.61 6.93 26.53
N SER A 359 1.75 5.92 27.40
CA SER A 359 1.29 6.03 28.80
C SER A 359 2.37 6.61 29.70
N ASP A 360 1.98 7.17 30.84
CA ASP A 360 2.90 7.65 31.88
C ASP A 360 3.92 6.57 32.29
N TYR A 361 3.47 5.32 32.46
CA TYR A 361 4.34 4.19 32.81
C TYR A 361 5.26 3.76 31.67
N ASP A 362 4.82 3.88 30.41
CA ASP A 362 5.69 3.57 29.26
C ASP A 362 6.75 4.66 29.07
N ALA A 363 6.46 5.92 29.44
CA ALA A 363 7.40 7.04 29.37
C ALA A 363 8.41 7.06 30.53
N ALA A 364 7.95 6.80 31.76
CA ALA A 364 8.77 6.95 32.98
C ALA A 364 9.27 5.63 33.58
N GLY A 365 8.80 4.48 33.09
CA GLY A 365 8.99 3.20 33.76
C GLY A 365 8.04 3.03 34.96
N TRP A 366 7.95 1.80 35.45
CA TRP A 366 7.18 1.48 36.66
C TRP A 366 8.03 0.67 37.64
N ARG A 367 7.94 1.02 38.92
CA ARG A 367 8.59 0.30 40.01
C ARG A 367 7.54 -0.04 41.07
N PRO A 368 7.48 -1.29 41.56
CA PRO A 368 6.52 -1.66 42.59
C PRO A 368 6.76 -0.89 43.89
N THR A 369 5.70 -0.70 44.67
CA THR A 369 5.85 -0.24 46.04
C THR A 369 6.60 -1.29 46.85
N ARG A 370 7.40 -0.88 47.84
CA ARG A 370 8.18 -1.82 48.66
C ARG A 370 7.27 -2.86 49.32
N GLY A 371 7.53 -4.15 49.03
CA GLY A 371 6.74 -5.27 49.53
C GLY A 371 5.39 -5.47 48.84
N GLU A 372 5.17 -4.85 47.68
CA GLU A 372 3.96 -5.04 46.89
C GLU A 372 3.82 -6.50 46.45
N LEU A 373 2.63 -7.04 46.69
CA LEU A 373 2.27 -8.40 46.34
C LEU A 373 1.44 -8.40 45.06
N ASP A 374 1.70 -9.37 44.21
CA ASP A 374 0.90 -9.62 43.02
C ASP A 374 -0.48 -10.22 43.37
N ARG A 375 -1.36 -10.41 42.36
CA ARG A 375 -2.69 -11.00 42.52
C ARG A 375 -2.70 -12.35 43.26
N TYR A 376 -1.60 -13.08 43.25
CA TYR A 376 -1.44 -14.39 43.88
C TYR A 376 -0.68 -14.35 45.21
N GLY A 377 -0.41 -13.16 45.74
CA GLY A 377 0.27 -12.97 47.02
C GLY A 377 1.79 -13.13 46.95
N ARG A 378 2.39 -13.04 45.76
CA ARG A 378 3.85 -13.14 45.55
C ARG A 378 4.47 -11.74 45.58
N GLU A 379 5.57 -11.59 46.31
CA GLU A 379 6.31 -10.32 46.32
C GLU A 379 6.93 -10.04 44.95
N ILE A 380 6.68 -8.84 44.44
CA ILE A 380 7.21 -8.38 43.16
C ILE A 380 8.64 -7.85 43.39
N PRO A 381 9.65 -8.27 42.60
CA PRO A 381 10.99 -7.76 42.73
C PRO A 381 11.04 -6.23 42.65
N ASP A 382 11.74 -5.61 43.60
CA ASP A 382 11.90 -4.16 43.69
C ASP A 382 12.92 -3.66 42.65
N THR A 383 12.53 -3.72 41.38
CA THR A 383 13.30 -3.26 40.23
C THR A 383 12.47 -2.33 39.36
N GLU A 384 13.13 -1.51 38.56
CA GLU A 384 12.44 -0.72 37.54
C GLU A 384 12.08 -1.60 36.35
N TYR A 385 10.83 -1.47 35.90
CA TYR A 385 10.27 -2.21 34.79
C TYR A 385 9.93 -1.23 33.67
N SER A 386 10.33 -1.59 32.46
CA SER A 386 10.09 -0.83 31.23
C SER A 386 8.97 -1.45 30.39
N THR A 387 8.64 -0.82 29.26
CA THR A 387 7.68 -1.34 28.26
C THR A 387 7.92 -2.82 27.90
N ARG A 388 9.19 -3.25 27.78
CA ARG A 388 9.54 -4.65 27.45
C ARG A 388 9.21 -5.62 28.59
N ASP A 389 9.30 -5.14 29.82
CA ASP A 389 9.05 -5.93 31.02
C ASP A 389 7.55 -6.06 31.30
N PHE A 390 6.76 -5.07 30.89
CA PHE A 390 5.28 -5.09 30.99
C PHE A 390 4.61 -6.22 30.18
N GLU A 391 5.39 -6.94 29.37
CA GLU A 391 4.92 -8.06 28.58
C GLU A 391 5.37 -9.40 29.14
N ARG A 392 6.63 -9.48 29.56
CA ARG A 392 7.31 -10.74 29.92
C ARG A 392 7.35 -10.99 31.42
N VAL A 393 7.52 -9.92 32.20
CA VAL A 393 7.84 -10.01 33.63
C VAL A 393 6.66 -9.57 34.49
N VAL A 394 5.99 -8.48 34.12
CA VAL A 394 4.90 -7.89 34.91
C VAL A 394 3.71 -7.58 34.01
N ALA A 395 2.49 -8.01 34.37
CA ALA A 395 1.24 -7.57 33.74
C ALA A 395 0.59 -6.48 34.61
N LEU A 396 0.49 -5.27 34.05
CA LEU A 396 -0.13 -4.13 34.71
C LEU A 396 -1.57 -3.97 34.24
N ARG A 397 -2.55 -4.34 35.09
CA ARG A 397 -3.96 -4.26 34.72
C ARG A 397 -4.45 -2.83 34.53
N ALA A 398 -3.88 -1.88 35.27
CA ALA A 398 -4.13 -0.45 35.11
C ALA A 398 -3.78 0.02 33.68
N ARG A 399 -2.66 -0.46 33.13
CA ARG A 399 -2.24 -0.19 31.74
C ARG A 399 -3.22 -0.75 30.71
N THR A 400 -3.67 -2.00 30.88
CA THR A 400 -4.71 -2.61 30.02
C THR A 400 -6.00 -1.79 30.02
N LYS A 401 -6.43 -1.30 31.18
CA LYS A 401 -7.63 -0.45 31.31
C LYS A 401 -7.44 0.92 30.65
N ALA A 402 -6.27 1.54 30.81
CA ALA A 402 -5.95 2.82 30.16
C ALA A 402 -5.97 2.70 28.63
N ILE A 403 -5.33 1.66 28.08
CA ILE A 403 -5.37 1.32 26.65
C ILE A 403 -6.81 1.12 26.17
N ALA A 404 -7.62 0.36 26.92
CA ALA A 404 -9.01 0.12 26.57
C ALA A 404 -9.86 1.40 26.60
N LYS A 405 -9.66 2.28 27.61
CA LYS A 405 -10.34 3.57 27.74
C LYS A 405 -10.04 4.46 26.54
N HIS A 406 -8.76 4.63 26.23
CA HIS A 406 -8.32 5.43 25.08
C HIS A 406 -8.86 4.86 23.75
N LEU A 407 -8.77 3.54 23.52
CA LEU A 407 -9.29 2.93 22.30
C LEU A 407 -10.81 3.13 22.15
N ALA A 408 -11.57 3.01 23.24
CA ALA A 408 -13.01 3.25 23.22
C ALA A 408 -13.34 4.72 22.90
N GLY A 409 -12.59 5.67 23.47
CA GLY A 409 -12.69 7.10 23.17
C GLY A 409 -12.40 7.39 21.70
N PHE A 410 -11.25 6.93 21.20
CA PHE A 410 -10.86 7.06 19.78
C PHE A 410 -11.94 6.52 18.83
N MET A 411 -12.52 5.36 19.13
CA MET A 411 -13.61 4.79 18.32
C MET A 411 -14.92 5.58 18.46
N ALA A 412 -15.18 6.21 19.60
CA ALA A 412 -16.35 7.05 19.80
C ALA A 412 -16.29 8.35 18.98
N GLU A 413 -15.10 8.93 18.84
CA GLU A 413 -14.85 10.13 18.04
C GLU A 413 -14.82 9.86 16.53
N THR A 414 -14.39 8.66 16.13
CA THR A 414 -14.20 8.30 14.72
C THR A 414 -15.36 7.47 14.15
N ASP A 415 -15.46 6.20 14.51
CA ASP A 415 -16.48 5.26 14.05
C ASP A 415 -16.56 4.05 15.00
N ARG A 416 -17.63 3.98 15.81
CA ARG A 416 -17.83 2.88 16.77
C ARG A 416 -18.10 1.53 16.11
N PHE A 417 -18.36 1.46 14.81
CA PHE A 417 -18.51 0.19 14.08
C PHE A 417 -17.34 -0.09 13.13
N ALA A 418 -16.24 0.69 13.25
CA ALA A 418 -14.99 0.39 12.55
C ALA A 418 -14.42 -0.95 13.04
N LYS A 419 -14.44 -1.96 12.16
CA LYS A 419 -13.85 -3.27 12.43
C LYS A 419 -12.39 -3.14 12.87
N THR A 420 -12.09 -3.65 14.07
CA THR A 420 -10.85 -3.43 14.80
C THR A 420 -10.25 -4.75 15.27
N ILE A 421 -8.94 -4.94 15.10
CA ILE A 421 -8.20 -6.09 15.64
C ILE A 421 -7.18 -5.61 16.66
N VAL A 422 -7.21 -6.15 17.87
CA VAL A 422 -6.30 -5.82 18.97
C VAL A 422 -5.33 -6.98 19.20
N PHE A 423 -4.05 -6.74 18.96
CA PHE A 423 -2.96 -7.68 19.19
C PHE A 423 -2.40 -7.50 20.60
N CYS A 424 -2.76 -8.43 21.48
CA CYS A 424 -2.36 -8.52 22.87
C CYS A 424 -1.17 -9.47 23.05
N VAL A 425 -0.47 -9.34 24.19
CA VAL A 425 0.76 -10.10 24.53
C VAL A 425 0.52 -11.61 24.49
N ASP A 426 -0.51 -12.09 25.19
CA ASP A 426 -0.83 -13.50 25.37
C ASP A 426 -2.36 -13.70 25.41
N GLN A 427 -2.81 -14.96 25.56
CA GLN A 427 -4.24 -15.28 25.55
C GLN A 427 -5.00 -14.70 26.75
N GLU A 428 -4.30 -14.49 27.88
CA GLU A 428 -4.86 -13.93 29.11
C GLU A 428 -5.06 -12.42 28.96
N HIS A 429 -4.04 -11.70 28.47
CA HIS A 429 -4.17 -10.28 28.16
C HIS A 429 -5.29 -10.03 27.12
N ALA A 430 -5.44 -10.89 26.11
CA ALA A 430 -6.55 -10.79 25.15
C ALA A 430 -7.93 -10.92 25.83
N LEU A 431 -8.04 -11.72 26.90
CA LEU A 431 -9.27 -11.85 27.68
C LEU A 431 -9.53 -10.61 28.54
N GLU A 432 -8.52 -10.11 29.25
CA GLU A 432 -8.64 -8.90 30.06
C GLU A 432 -9.00 -7.67 29.20
N MET A 433 -8.35 -7.52 28.04
CA MET A 433 -8.64 -6.47 27.08
C MET A 433 -10.08 -6.56 26.55
N ARG A 434 -10.56 -7.77 26.21
CA ARG A 434 -11.94 -8.01 25.77
C ARG A 434 -12.94 -7.58 26.85
N GLN A 435 -12.68 -7.96 28.11
CA GLN A 435 -13.53 -7.60 29.24
C GLN A 435 -13.57 -6.08 29.46
N ALA A 436 -12.42 -5.41 29.42
CA ALA A 436 -12.32 -3.96 29.59
C ALA A 436 -13.08 -3.21 28.48
N LEU A 437 -12.87 -3.57 27.22
CA LEU A 437 -13.56 -2.95 26.08
C LEU A 437 -15.07 -3.20 26.10
N ALA A 438 -15.51 -4.41 26.50
CA ALA A 438 -16.93 -4.69 26.65
C ALA A 438 -17.58 -3.86 27.77
N ALA A 439 -16.88 -3.65 28.88
CA ALA A 439 -17.37 -2.82 29.99
C ALA A 439 -17.48 -1.33 29.63
N LEU A 440 -16.62 -0.84 28.72
CA LEU A 440 -16.66 0.55 28.23
C LEU A 440 -17.71 0.78 27.14
N ASN A 441 -18.23 -0.29 26.52
CA ASN A 441 -19.20 -0.22 25.42
C ASN A 441 -20.51 -0.95 25.78
N THR A 442 -20.96 -0.84 27.03
CA THR A 442 -22.13 -1.58 27.53
C THR A 442 -23.43 -1.26 26.79
N ASP A 443 -23.56 -0.04 26.28
CA ASP A 443 -24.66 0.38 25.43
C ASP A 443 -24.72 -0.43 24.13
N LEU A 444 -23.58 -0.62 23.45
CA LEU A 444 -23.51 -1.42 22.22
C LEU A 444 -23.54 -2.92 22.50
N VAL A 445 -22.89 -3.39 23.57
CA VAL A 445 -22.88 -4.82 23.95
C VAL A 445 -24.28 -5.31 24.32
N LYS A 446 -25.14 -4.44 24.87
CA LYS A 446 -26.53 -4.76 25.16
C LYS A 446 -27.32 -5.14 23.91
N ASP A 447 -27.14 -4.39 22.84
CA ASP A 447 -27.85 -4.60 21.56
C ASP A 447 -27.12 -5.62 20.67
N HIS A 448 -25.79 -5.69 20.80
CA HIS A 448 -24.90 -6.59 20.08
C HIS A 448 -24.00 -7.36 21.06
N PRO A 449 -24.47 -8.51 21.60
CA PRO A 449 -23.72 -9.28 22.59
C PRO A 449 -22.32 -9.72 22.12
N ASP A 450 -22.11 -9.79 20.80
CA ASP A 450 -20.84 -10.15 20.17
C ASP A 450 -20.02 -8.93 19.69
N TYR A 451 -20.30 -7.72 20.17
CA TYR A 451 -19.57 -6.50 19.77
C TYR A 451 -18.05 -6.61 19.98
N VAL A 452 -17.61 -7.20 21.11
CA VAL A 452 -16.19 -7.51 21.42
C VAL A 452 -16.01 -9.01 21.64
N CYS A 453 -15.24 -9.66 20.78
CA CYS A 453 -14.95 -11.10 20.86
C CYS A 453 -13.45 -11.36 21.02
N ARG A 454 -13.11 -12.47 21.68
CA ARG A 454 -11.73 -12.98 21.74
C ARG A 454 -11.56 -14.08 20.70
N VAL A 455 -10.45 -14.09 19.99
CA VAL A 455 -10.09 -15.16 19.05
C VAL A 455 -8.67 -15.62 19.34
N THR A 456 -8.56 -16.70 20.09
CA THR A 456 -7.31 -17.36 20.45
C THR A 456 -7.45 -18.88 20.29
N SER A 457 -6.37 -19.63 20.49
CA SER A 457 -6.41 -21.10 20.38
C SER A 457 -7.39 -21.73 21.37
N ASP A 458 -7.55 -21.16 22.57
CA ASP A 458 -8.43 -21.68 23.61
C ASP A 458 -9.93 -21.59 23.27
N GLU A 459 -10.32 -20.68 22.37
CA GLU A 459 -11.72 -20.47 21.98
C GLU A 459 -12.23 -21.51 20.95
N GLY A 460 -11.34 -22.30 20.36
CA GLY A 460 -11.66 -23.37 19.42
C GLY A 460 -12.64 -22.95 18.30
N ASP A 461 -13.75 -23.68 18.19
CA ASP A 461 -14.77 -23.47 17.16
C ASP A 461 -15.52 -22.14 17.33
N VAL A 462 -15.71 -21.66 18.56
CA VAL A 462 -16.39 -20.40 18.86
C VAL A 462 -15.56 -19.22 18.34
N GLY A 463 -14.25 -19.23 18.61
CA GLY A 463 -13.31 -18.24 18.07
C GLY A 463 -13.27 -18.26 16.54
N SER A 464 -13.34 -19.46 15.94
CA SER A 464 -13.39 -19.62 14.48
C SER A 464 -14.67 -19.05 13.86
N ALA A 465 -15.82 -19.22 14.53
CA ALA A 465 -17.09 -18.64 14.11
C ALA A 465 -17.09 -17.11 14.19
N HIS A 466 -16.57 -16.53 15.29
CA HIS A 466 -16.41 -15.08 15.42
C HIS A 466 -15.49 -14.51 14.36
N ARG A 467 -14.37 -15.18 14.07
CA ARG A 467 -13.47 -14.81 12.98
C ARG A 467 -14.18 -14.83 11.63
N ALA A 468 -14.90 -15.91 11.32
CA ALA A 468 -15.63 -16.02 10.06
C ALA A 468 -16.69 -14.91 9.90
N LYS A 469 -17.44 -14.63 10.98
CA LYS A 469 -18.41 -13.53 11.01
C LYS A 469 -17.72 -12.18 10.84
N PHE A 470 -16.58 -11.94 11.49
CA PHE A 470 -15.80 -10.71 11.32
C PHE A 470 -15.28 -10.53 9.88
N GLN A 471 -14.93 -11.61 9.18
CA GLN A 471 -14.45 -11.59 7.80
C GLN A 471 -15.53 -11.27 6.77
N ASP A 472 -16.79 -11.58 7.09
CA ASP A 472 -17.93 -11.28 6.22
C ASP A 472 -18.10 -9.76 6.06
N VAL A 473 -18.32 -9.30 4.84
CA VAL A 473 -18.49 -7.87 4.54
C VAL A 473 -19.90 -7.38 4.88
N GLU A 474 -20.87 -8.29 4.91
CA GLU A 474 -22.28 -7.99 5.21
C GLU A 474 -22.57 -7.90 6.71
N THR A 475 -21.64 -8.36 7.56
CA THR A 475 -21.81 -8.37 9.01
C THR A 475 -21.22 -7.11 9.63
N GLN A 476 -21.98 -6.49 10.53
CA GLN A 476 -21.49 -5.38 11.34
C GLN A 476 -20.74 -5.82 12.60
N THR A 477 -21.08 -6.98 13.17
CA THR A 477 -20.45 -7.52 14.40
C THR A 477 -19.88 -8.93 14.18
N PRO A 478 -18.82 -9.35 14.90
CA PRO A 478 -18.07 -8.59 15.90
C PRO A 478 -17.38 -7.35 15.32
N VAL A 479 -17.31 -6.28 16.10
CA VAL A 479 -16.60 -5.05 15.70
C VAL A 479 -15.15 -5.14 16.16
N ILE A 480 -14.90 -5.63 17.37
CA ILE A 480 -13.57 -5.72 17.94
C ILE A 480 -13.19 -7.18 18.18
N LEU A 481 -12.07 -7.61 17.61
CA LEU A 481 -11.46 -8.90 17.93
C LEU A 481 -10.18 -8.69 18.75
N THR A 482 -10.08 -9.32 19.93
CA THR A 482 -8.83 -9.42 20.67
C THR A 482 -8.15 -10.76 20.39
N THR A 483 -6.84 -10.73 20.17
CA THR A 483 -6.03 -11.90 19.81
C THR A 483 -4.64 -11.78 20.42
N SER A 484 -3.92 -12.89 20.53
CA SER A 484 -2.46 -12.86 20.67
C SER A 484 -1.80 -13.03 19.29
N GLN A 485 -1.54 -14.27 18.88
CA GLN A 485 -0.84 -14.59 17.62
C GLN A 485 -1.74 -15.21 16.54
N LEU A 486 -2.97 -15.60 16.86
CA LEU A 486 -3.78 -16.43 15.95
C LEU A 486 -4.16 -15.65 14.68
N LEU A 487 -4.46 -14.36 14.80
CA LEU A 487 -4.88 -13.50 13.68
C LEU A 487 -3.73 -12.77 12.97
N THR A 488 -2.47 -13.06 13.31
CA THR A 488 -1.32 -12.47 12.57
C THR A 488 -1.32 -12.94 11.12
N THR A 489 -1.74 -14.19 10.87
CA THR A 489 -1.88 -14.79 9.53
C THR A 489 -3.28 -15.37 9.31
N GLY A 490 -3.72 -15.42 8.06
CA GLY A 490 -4.94 -16.15 7.68
C GLY A 490 -6.28 -15.46 7.99
N VAL A 491 -6.28 -14.17 8.35
CA VAL A 491 -7.52 -13.36 8.42
C VAL A 491 -7.66 -12.50 7.18
N ASP A 492 -8.84 -12.64 6.57
CA ASP A 492 -9.30 -11.99 5.34
C ASP A 492 -10.34 -10.91 5.67
N ALA A 493 -9.86 -9.85 6.34
CA ALA A 493 -10.56 -8.65 6.83
C ALA A 493 -10.72 -7.46 5.87
N PRO A 494 -11.34 -7.49 4.67
CA PRO A 494 -11.26 -6.36 3.74
C PRO A 494 -11.83 -5.05 4.31
N THR A 495 -12.79 -5.11 5.24
CA THR A 495 -13.41 -3.95 5.91
C THR A 495 -12.74 -3.58 7.24
N CYS A 496 -11.63 -4.23 7.63
CA CYS A 496 -10.88 -3.88 8.83
C CYS A 496 -10.30 -2.46 8.70
N LYS A 497 -10.67 -1.56 9.62
CA LYS A 497 -10.28 -0.14 9.62
C LYS A 497 -9.23 0.19 10.67
N ASN A 498 -9.12 -0.58 11.76
CA ASN A 498 -8.16 -0.32 12.82
C ASN A 498 -7.34 -1.58 13.17
N VAL A 499 -6.02 -1.43 13.22
CA VAL A 499 -5.06 -2.45 13.69
C VAL A 499 -4.39 -1.90 14.94
N VAL A 500 -4.62 -2.54 16.09
CA VAL A 500 -4.16 -2.05 17.39
C VAL A 500 -3.03 -2.93 17.91
N LEU A 501 -1.89 -2.32 18.26
CA LEU A 501 -0.73 -2.97 18.85
C LEU A 501 -0.72 -2.70 20.36
N ALA A 502 -1.15 -3.69 21.14
CA ALA A 502 -1.04 -3.72 22.60
C ALA A 502 0.04 -4.71 23.07
N ARG A 503 0.99 -5.00 22.17
CA ARG A 503 2.20 -5.80 22.44
C ARG A 503 3.38 -5.32 21.60
N VAL A 504 4.59 -5.69 22.00
CA VAL A 504 5.80 -5.50 21.22
C VAL A 504 5.83 -6.56 20.13
N VAL A 505 6.02 -6.12 18.89
CA VAL A 505 6.28 -7.01 17.77
C VAL A 505 7.79 -7.20 17.66
N GLY A 506 8.22 -8.46 17.72
CA GLY A 506 9.64 -8.81 17.85
C GLY A 506 10.39 -8.92 16.54
N SER A 507 9.71 -8.89 15.40
CA SER A 507 10.33 -9.05 14.07
C SER A 507 9.56 -8.30 12.99
N MET A 508 10.27 -7.86 11.96
CA MET A 508 9.68 -7.18 10.81
C MET A 508 8.67 -8.07 10.03
N PRO A 509 8.92 -9.38 9.82
CA PRO A 509 7.94 -10.28 9.21
C PRO A 509 6.60 -10.37 9.94
N GLU A 510 6.62 -10.47 11.28
CA GLU A 510 5.40 -10.49 12.09
C GLU A 510 4.67 -9.14 11.96
N PHE A 511 5.41 -8.03 11.99
CA PHE A 511 4.86 -6.69 11.83
C PHE A 511 4.15 -6.51 10.49
N LYS A 512 4.80 -6.88 9.37
CA LYS A 512 4.21 -6.83 8.02
C LYS A 512 2.95 -7.67 7.89
N GLN A 513 2.89 -8.81 8.56
CA GLN A 513 1.70 -9.67 8.58
C GLN A 513 0.55 -9.08 9.38
N ILE A 514 0.83 -8.39 10.49
CA ILE A 514 -0.15 -7.67 11.30
C ILE A 514 -0.73 -6.48 10.53
N ILE A 515 0.12 -5.58 10.03
CA ILE A 515 -0.36 -4.41 9.26
C ILE A 515 -1.08 -4.84 7.98
N GLY A 516 -0.63 -5.95 7.37
CA GLY A 516 -1.25 -6.57 6.20
C GLY A 516 -2.74 -6.88 6.36
N ARG A 517 -3.25 -7.01 7.60
CA ARG A 517 -4.69 -7.19 7.90
C ARG A 517 -5.52 -5.95 7.57
N GLY A 518 -4.93 -4.75 7.64
CA GLY A 518 -5.57 -3.47 7.34
C GLY A 518 -5.39 -3.00 5.89
N THR A 519 -4.38 -3.50 5.18
CA THR A 519 -3.98 -3.02 3.82
C THR A 519 -5.01 -3.25 2.70
N ARG A 520 -6.12 -3.93 2.96
CA ARG A 520 -7.11 -4.22 1.91
C ARG A 520 -8.06 -3.05 1.69
N LEU A 521 -8.31 -2.76 0.41
CA LEU A 521 -9.31 -1.78 -0.02
C LEU A 521 -10.68 -2.43 -0.16
N ARG A 522 -11.70 -1.69 0.26
CA ARG A 522 -13.10 -2.03 0.06
C ARG A 522 -13.94 -0.75 -0.05
N ALA A 523 -13.71 -0.04 -1.16
CA ALA A 523 -14.28 1.29 -1.41
C ALA A 523 -15.82 1.30 -1.39
N ASP A 524 -16.43 0.21 -1.86
CA ASP A 524 -17.86 -0.10 -1.79
C ASP A 524 -18.44 -0.08 -0.36
N TYR A 525 -17.61 -0.35 0.65
CA TYR A 525 -17.96 -0.28 2.08
C TYR A 525 -17.24 0.86 2.81
N GLY A 526 -16.80 1.90 2.08
CA GLY A 526 -16.15 3.07 2.65
C GLY A 526 -14.75 2.82 3.23
N LYS A 527 -14.11 1.70 2.87
CA LYS A 527 -12.76 1.37 3.32
C LYS A 527 -11.72 1.75 2.25
N LEU A 528 -11.15 2.94 2.41
CA LEU A 528 -10.07 3.47 1.56
C LEU A 528 -8.73 3.56 2.28
N ALA A 529 -8.72 3.66 3.60
CA ALA A 529 -7.53 3.72 4.45
C ALA A 529 -7.76 3.02 5.78
N PHE A 530 -6.71 2.74 6.55
CA PHE A 530 -6.80 2.16 7.88
C PHE A 530 -5.87 2.85 8.89
N ASN A 531 -6.12 2.63 10.17
CA ASN A 531 -5.31 3.19 11.26
C ASN A 531 -4.48 2.08 11.92
N ILE A 532 -3.24 2.40 12.28
CA ILE A 532 -2.41 1.62 13.18
C ILE A 532 -2.37 2.38 14.50
N ILE A 533 -2.92 1.81 15.58
CA ILE A 533 -2.86 2.40 16.91
C ILE A 533 -1.80 1.64 17.71
N ASP A 534 -0.69 2.31 18.02
CA ASP A 534 0.50 1.72 18.62
C ASP A 534 0.70 2.19 20.06
N TYR A 535 0.41 1.31 21.02
CA TYR A 535 0.60 1.55 22.45
C TYR A 535 1.96 1.09 22.98
N THR A 536 2.82 0.51 22.14
CA THR A 536 4.11 -0.04 22.58
C THR A 536 5.31 0.63 21.92
N GLY A 537 5.07 1.55 20.99
CA GLY A 537 6.11 2.18 20.19
C GLY A 537 6.73 1.23 19.16
N THR A 538 6.12 0.07 18.92
CA THR A 538 6.63 -0.93 17.97
C THR A 538 6.63 -0.41 16.55
N ALA A 539 5.51 0.16 16.11
CA ALA A 539 5.32 0.62 14.74
C ALA A 539 6.35 1.71 14.44
N THR A 540 6.48 2.69 15.32
CA THR A 540 7.42 3.80 15.16
C THR A 540 8.87 3.31 15.04
N ARG A 541 9.27 2.33 15.87
CA ARG A 541 10.61 1.71 15.79
C ARG A 541 10.82 0.89 14.51
N MET A 542 9.82 0.11 14.09
CA MET A 542 9.91 -0.73 12.89
C MET A 542 9.88 0.12 11.61
N PHE A 543 9.18 1.25 11.62
CA PHE A 543 9.13 2.21 10.52
C PHE A 543 10.38 3.10 10.44
N ALA A 544 11.07 3.34 11.56
CA ALA A 544 12.35 4.05 11.59
C ALA A 544 13.53 3.25 11.00
N ASP A 545 13.28 2.03 10.50
CA ASP A 545 14.29 1.23 9.81
C ASP A 545 14.62 1.86 8.44
N PRO A 546 15.87 2.30 8.18
CA PRO A 546 16.26 2.94 6.94
C PRO A 546 16.10 2.06 5.69
N ALA A 547 16.13 0.73 5.86
CA ALA A 547 15.85 -0.25 4.80
C ALA A 547 14.34 -0.51 4.61
N PHE A 548 13.49 0.15 5.38
CA PHE A 548 12.05 0.19 5.20
C PHE A 548 11.61 1.53 4.57
N ASP A 549 11.98 2.68 5.15
CA ASP A 549 11.49 4.00 4.71
C ASP A 549 12.58 5.09 4.50
N GLY A 550 13.84 4.88 4.90
CA GLY A 550 14.89 5.91 4.89
C GLY A 550 15.02 6.66 6.22
N ASP A 551 15.69 7.82 6.23
CA ASP A 551 16.09 8.52 7.47
C ASP A 551 14.89 8.96 8.35
N PRO A 552 15.00 8.88 9.69
CA PRO A 552 13.92 9.21 10.63
C PRO A 552 13.61 10.71 10.61
N VAL A 553 12.33 11.06 10.79
CA VAL A 553 11.86 12.46 10.78
C VAL A 553 11.23 12.86 12.11
N ARG A 554 11.34 14.14 12.47
CA ARG A 554 10.98 14.76 13.76
C ARG A 554 9.48 14.70 14.09
N GLU A 555 9.20 14.66 15.39
CA GLU A 555 7.90 14.41 16.04
C GLU A 555 7.12 15.72 16.33
N ASP A 556 5.77 15.69 16.23
CA ASP A 556 4.86 16.74 16.72
C ASP A 556 4.05 16.20 17.91
N GLU A 557 3.91 16.99 19.01
CA GLU A 557 3.28 16.54 20.27
C GLU A 557 1.88 17.11 20.52
N ALA A 558 0.94 16.23 20.90
CA ALA A 558 -0.35 16.60 21.47
C ALA A 558 -0.49 16.05 22.91
N VAL A 559 -0.87 16.93 23.84
CA VAL A 559 -1.11 16.61 25.26
C VAL A 559 -2.58 16.26 25.45
N ILE A 560 -2.84 15.09 26.03
CA ILE A 560 -4.20 14.59 26.32
C ILE A 560 -4.49 14.68 27.82
N ASN A 561 -5.71 15.06 28.21
CA ASN A 561 -6.15 15.05 29.61
C ASN A 561 -6.44 13.62 30.11
N ALA A 562 -6.72 13.49 31.42
CA ALA A 562 -7.09 12.21 32.04
C ALA A 562 -8.39 11.58 31.49
N ASP A 563 -9.22 12.34 30.78
CA ASP A 563 -10.48 11.90 30.18
C ASP A 563 -10.34 11.39 28.75
N GLY A 564 -9.22 11.70 28.08
CA GLY A 564 -8.93 11.27 26.71
C GLY A 564 -9.03 12.40 25.68
N ASP A 565 -9.32 13.63 26.09
CA ASP A 565 -9.44 14.78 25.18
C ASP A 565 -8.11 15.52 25.00
N VAL A 566 -7.85 15.99 23.77
CA VAL A 566 -6.68 16.83 23.43
C VAL A 566 -6.81 18.22 24.04
N VAL A 567 -5.79 18.66 24.78
CA VAL A 567 -5.80 19.92 25.55
C VAL A 567 -4.89 20.98 24.94
N GLU A 568 -3.69 20.59 24.49
CA GLU A 568 -2.66 21.51 23.97
C GLU A 568 -1.74 20.81 22.94
N GLU A 569 -1.31 21.54 21.91
CA GLU A 569 -0.32 21.13 20.90
C GLU A 569 0.99 21.91 21.11
N TYR A 570 2.13 21.21 21.11
CA TYR A 570 3.45 21.83 21.28
C TYR A 570 4.46 21.33 20.24
N GLU A 571 5.37 22.21 19.87
CA GLU A 571 6.53 21.93 19.03
C GLU A 571 7.78 21.79 19.93
N ILE A 572 8.47 20.63 19.91
CA ILE A 572 9.75 20.46 20.63
C ILE A 572 10.94 20.62 19.66
N GLU A 573 11.92 21.46 20.04
CA GLU A 573 13.26 21.47 19.44
C GLU A 573 14.17 20.43 20.10
N GLU A 574 15.05 19.83 19.29
CA GLU A 574 15.96 18.71 19.57
C GLU A 574 16.46 18.54 21.02
N VAL A 575 16.36 17.30 21.50
CA VAL A 575 17.45 16.68 22.26
C VAL A 575 17.91 15.46 21.47
N ALA A 576 19.12 15.54 20.90
CA ALA A 576 19.76 14.38 20.28
C ALA A 576 19.99 13.32 21.36
N LEU A 577 19.42 12.12 21.16
CA LEU A 577 19.88 10.92 21.85
C LEU A 577 20.97 10.29 20.99
N ASP A 578 22.14 10.10 21.59
CA ASP A 578 23.31 9.52 20.93
C ASP A 578 23.01 8.04 20.60
N PRO A 579 23.32 7.51 19.41
CA PRO A 579 23.13 6.10 19.09
C PRO A 579 23.86 5.15 20.04
N ASP A 580 24.89 5.66 20.74
CA ASP A 580 25.67 4.96 21.77
C ASP A 580 24.96 4.85 23.13
N ASP A 581 23.82 5.52 23.35
CA ASP A 581 22.99 5.39 24.58
C ASP A 581 22.12 4.11 24.57
N PHE A 582 22.11 3.36 23.47
CA PHE A 582 21.52 2.02 23.41
C PHE A 582 22.60 0.98 23.72
N PRO A 583 22.46 0.17 24.80
CA PRO A 583 23.41 -0.92 25.02
C PRO A 583 23.31 -1.94 23.87
N ASP A 584 24.43 -2.24 23.24
CA ASP A 584 24.60 -3.36 22.29
C ASP A 584 24.04 -4.65 22.91
N ILE A 585 23.10 -5.29 22.20
CA ILE A 585 22.62 -6.62 22.56
C ILE A 585 23.29 -7.61 21.59
N PRO A 586 23.99 -8.67 22.07
CA PRO A 586 24.57 -9.67 21.20
C PRO A 586 23.47 -10.43 20.44
N ASP A 587 23.53 -10.40 19.11
CA ASP A 587 22.72 -11.27 18.24
C ASP A 587 23.34 -12.66 18.17
N GLY A 588 22.77 -13.60 18.93
CA GLY A 588 23.10 -15.02 18.88
C GLY A 588 22.34 -15.84 19.93
N PRO A 589 22.11 -17.14 19.71
CA PRO A 589 21.54 -18.00 20.75
C PRO A 589 22.55 -18.13 21.88
N VAL A 590 22.21 -17.65 23.07
CA VAL A 590 23.00 -17.87 24.27
C VAL A 590 22.79 -19.33 24.69
N ASP A 591 23.84 -20.15 24.55
CA ASP A 591 23.90 -21.47 25.16
C ASP A 591 23.78 -21.32 26.69
N LEU A 592 22.70 -21.84 27.25
CA LEU A 592 22.50 -22.01 28.68
C LEU A 592 22.61 -23.50 28.99
N ASP A 593 23.84 -23.97 29.22
CA ASP A 593 24.05 -25.13 30.09
C ASP A 593 23.76 -24.67 31.53
N ASP A 594 22.58 -24.99 32.06
CA ASP A 594 22.34 -25.29 33.48
C ASP A 594 20.90 -25.81 33.69
N GLU A 595 20.76 -26.71 34.66
CA GLU A 595 19.59 -27.54 35.01
C GLU A 595 18.23 -26.80 35.24
N PRO A 596 17.08 -27.51 35.19
CA PRO A 596 15.77 -26.87 35.08
C PRO A 596 15.27 -26.28 36.41
N GLU A 597 15.53 -25.00 36.64
CA GLU A 597 14.74 -24.21 37.58
C GLU A 597 13.36 -23.87 36.98
N ALA A 598 12.32 -24.01 37.80
CA ALA A 598 10.92 -23.78 37.43
C ALA A 598 10.73 -22.43 36.73
N GLY A 599 10.19 -22.47 35.50
CA GLY A 599 10.21 -21.35 34.55
C GLY A 599 9.67 -20.00 35.06
N PRO A 600 9.98 -18.89 34.37
CA PRO A 600 9.66 -17.54 34.82
C PRO A 600 8.14 -17.33 34.87
N ARG A 601 7.58 -17.17 36.07
CA ARG A 601 6.15 -16.89 36.30
C ARG A 601 5.91 -15.38 36.38
N LYS A 602 5.40 -14.79 35.30
CA LYS A 602 4.92 -13.39 35.20
C LYS A 602 4.16 -12.93 36.45
N PHE A 603 4.42 -11.72 36.94
CA PHE A 603 3.75 -11.08 38.10
C PHE A 603 2.53 -10.27 37.63
N TYR A 604 1.46 -10.23 38.42
CA TYR A 604 0.21 -9.55 38.05
C TYR A 604 -0.15 -8.46 39.05
N VAL A 605 -0.23 -7.22 38.57
CA VAL A 605 -0.50 -6.03 39.38
C VAL A 605 -1.89 -5.52 39.07
N ASP A 606 -2.78 -5.59 40.07
CA ASP A 606 -4.16 -5.12 39.97
C ASP A 606 -4.33 -3.66 40.38
N GLY A 607 -3.40 -3.13 41.18
CA GLY A 607 -3.37 -1.74 41.65
C GLY A 607 -2.70 -0.78 40.66
N GLY A 608 -2.64 0.49 41.06
CA GLY A 608 -2.08 1.58 40.27
C GLY A 608 -3.09 2.32 39.40
N GLU A 609 -2.69 3.49 38.92
CA GLU A 609 -3.43 4.32 37.99
C GLU A 609 -2.48 4.67 36.84
N VAL A 610 -2.93 4.47 35.60
CA VAL A 610 -2.16 4.70 34.38
C VAL A 610 -2.94 5.66 33.52
N SER A 611 -2.29 6.72 33.06
CA SER A 611 -2.85 7.73 32.19
C SER A 611 -2.14 7.75 30.83
N ILE A 612 -2.87 8.11 29.77
CA ILE A 612 -2.25 8.40 28.47
C ILE A 612 -1.72 9.82 28.53
N VAL A 613 -0.42 9.99 28.31
CA VAL A 613 0.25 11.29 28.40
C VAL A 613 0.48 11.93 27.04
N ARG A 614 0.58 11.13 25.97
CA ARG A 614 0.83 11.63 24.60
C ARG A 614 0.13 10.77 23.55
N HIS A 615 -0.33 11.43 22.48
CA HIS A 615 -0.82 10.80 21.25
C HIS A 615 -0.28 11.54 20.04
N LEU A 616 0.57 10.87 19.28
CA LEU A 616 1.23 11.40 18.09
C LEU A 616 0.58 10.75 16.86
N VAL A 617 0.34 11.54 15.81
CA VAL A 617 -0.22 11.04 14.55
C VAL A 617 0.79 11.24 13.44
N TYR A 618 1.11 10.16 12.72
CA TYR A 618 2.00 10.17 11.57
C TYR A 618 1.22 9.80 10.31
N ASP A 619 1.26 10.69 9.32
CA ASP A 619 0.89 10.38 7.94
C ASP A 619 2.11 9.78 7.22
N LEU A 620 1.93 9.00 6.16
CA LEU A 620 3.04 8.43 5.40
C LEU A 620 2.97 8.85 3.94
N ASP A 621 4.12 9.17 3.35
CA ASP A 621 4.23 9.64 1.97
C ASP A 621 4.18 8.50 0.92
N SER A 622 4.47 8.83 -0.36
CA SER A 622 4.49 7.87 -1.48
C SER A 622 5.43 6.70 -1.31
N ASP A 623 6.49 6.93 -0.54
CA ASP A 623 7.63 6.06 -0.41
C ASP A 623 7.64 5.38 0.97
N GLY A 624 6.60 5.63 1.78
CA GLY A 624 6.45 5.11 3.14
C GLY A 624 7.05 6.02 4.21
N ARG A 625 7.63 7.18 3.86
CA ARG A 625 8.27 8.07 4.83
C ARG A 625 7.27 8.78 5.72
N GLN A 626 7.60 8.90 7.01
CA GLN A 626 6.78 9.59 8.01
C GLN A 626 6.66 11.07 7.68
N LEU A 627 5.43 11.57 7.56
CA LEU A 627 5.02 12.96 7.45
C LEU A 627 4.41 13.40 8.80
N ALA A 628 5.09 14.30 9.52
CA ALA A 628 4.54 15.05 10.64
C ALA A 628 3.87 16.36 10.15
N CYS A 629 3.08 17.03 10.99
CA CYS A 629 2.31 18.24 10.64
C CYS A 629 3.23 19.40 10.19
N ARG A 630 4.40 19.59 10.82
CA ARG A 630 5.44 20.51 10.32
C ARG A 630 5.99 20.11 8.94
N GLN A 631 5.98 18.83 8.60
CA GLN A 631 6.46 18.37 7.30
C GLN A 631 5.54 18.70 6.16
N LEU A 632 4.25 19.01 6.33
CA LEU A 632 3.47 19.43 5.17
C LEU A 632 4.08 20.69 4.54
N THR A 633 4.65 21.58 5.36
CA THR A 633 5.31 22.81 4.91
C THR A 633 6.65 22.57 4.23
N ASP A 634 7.54 21.78 4.86
CA ASP A 634 8.85 21.42 4.33
C ASP A 634 8.76 20.46 3.13
N TYR A 635 7.89 19.46 3.20
CA TYR A 635 7.54 18.56 2.09
C TYR A 635 6.99 19.35 0.92
N THR A 636 6.04 20.26 1.16
CA THR A 636 5.53 21.15 0.11
C THR A 636 6.67 21.98 -0.46
N GLY A 637 7.52 22.56 0.39
CA GLY A 637 8.70 23.30 -0.03
C GLY A 637 9.64 22.48 -0.92
N ASP A 638 9.98 21.24 -0.53
CA ASP A 638 10.84 20.32 -1.26
C ASP A 638 10.23 19.83 -2.56
N LYS A 639 8.95 19.46 -2.56
CA LYS A 639 8.26 19.04 -3.78
C LYS A 639 8.11 20.21 -4.75
N VAL A 640 7.84 21.42 -4.27
CA VAL A 640 7.84 22.63 -5.10
C VAL A 640 9.23 22.91 -5.63
N ARG A 641 10.30 22.82 -4.82
CA ARG A 641 11.70 22.96 -5.28
C ARG A 641 12.11 21.90 -6.30
N THR A 642 11.57 20.68 -6.19
CA THR A 642 11.80 19.58 -7.14
C THR A 642 11.09 19.84 -8.47
N LEU A 643 9.89 20.41 -8.43
CA LEU A 643 9.13 20.74 -9.64
C LEU A 643 9.64 22.03 -10.30
N TYR A 644 10.07 23.01 -9.50
CA TYR A 644 10.48 24.34 -9.91
C TYR A 644 11.78 24.75 -9.18
N PRO A 645 12.90 24.94 -9.89
CA PRO A 645 14.17 25.30 -9.26
C PRO A 645 14.17 26.65 -8.54
N ASN A 646 13.29 27.58 -8.94
CA ASN A 646 13.23 28.93 -8.38
C ASN A 646 11.82 29.54 -8.50
N ALA A 647 11.56 30.56 -7.67
CA ALA A 647 10.28 31.28 -7.63
C ALA A 647 9.90 31.98 -8.94
N SER A 648 10.88 32.33 -9.79
CA SER A 648 10.61 33.03 -11.06
C SER A 648 10.01 32.09 -12.10
N GLU A 649 10.48 30.84 -12.15
CA GLU A 649 9.90 29.80 -13.01
C GLU A 649 8.51 29.40 -12.54
N LEU A 650 8.33 29.19 -11.23
CA LEU A 650 7.01 28.94 -10.66
C LEU A 650 6.06 30.08 -11.00
N ARG A 651 6.49 31.34 -10.87
CA ARG A 651 5.68 32.52 -11.21
C ARG A 651 5.31 32.55 -12.70
N ARG A 652 6.27 32.31 -13.59
CA ARG A 652 6.04 32.31 -15.04
C ARG A 652 4.92 31.33 -15.41
N ASP A 653 4.96 30.13 -14.85
CA ASP A 653 3.99 29.09 -15.16
C ASP A 653 2.68 29.27 -14.36
N TRP A 654 2.72 29.89 -13.18
CA TRP A 654 1.52 30.25 -12.41
C TRP A 654 0.69 31.39 -13.02
N LEU A 655 1.33 32.26 -13.82
CA LEU A 655 0.66 33.35 -14.55
C LEU A 655 -0.27 32.85 -15.65
N ASP A 656 -0.02 31.65 -16.20
CA ASP A 656 -0.86 31.02 -17.21
C ASP A 656 -1.96 30.18 -16.52
N PRO A 657 -3.25 30.47 -16.74
CA PRO A 657 -4.34 29.75 -16.09
C PRO A 657 -4.36 28.25 -16.34
N GLU A 658 -3.94 27.78 -17.53
CA GLU A 658 -3.92 26.35 -17.87
C GLU A 658 -2.78 25.65 -17.13
N ARG A 659 -1.58 26.24 -17.14
CA ARG A 659 -0.42 25.71 -16.41
C ARG A 659 -0.59 25.78 -14.90
N ARG A 660 -1.23 26.84 -14.38
CA ARG A 660 -1.58 26.94 -12.96
C ARG A 660 -2.46 25.78 -12.52
N ALA A 661 -3.48 25.42 -13.31
CA ALA A 661 -4.33 24.28 -13.01
C ALA A 661 -3.51 22.97 -12.98
N GLU A 662 -2.56 22.80 -13.91
CA GLU A 662 -1.65 21.64 -13.92
C GLU A 662 -0.73 21.61 -12.68
N ILE A 663 -0.25 22.77 -12.21
CA ILE A 663 0.57 22.85 -10.98
C ILE A 663 -0.24 22.39 -9.77
N VAL A 664 -1.47 22.89 -9.62
CA VAL A 664 -2.37 22.50 -8.53
C VAL A 664 -2.66 21.00 -8.58
N GLU A 665 -3.00 20.46 -9.76
CA GLU A 665 -3.23 19.01 -9.93
C GLU A 665 -1.99 18.18 -9.53
N ARG A 666 -0.78 18.60 -9.96
CA ARG A 666 0.47 17.90 -9.59
C ARG A 666 0.78 17.96 -8.10
N LEU A 667 0.39 19.02 -7.40
CA LEU A 667 0.53 19.15 -5.95
C LEU A 667 -0.50 18.27 -5.23
N GLU A 668 -1.75 18.24 -5.69
CA GLU A 668 -2.80 17.37 -5.16
C GLU A 668 -2.47 15.88 -5.35
N GLU A 669 -1.87 15.49 -6.48
CA GLU A 669 -1.35 14.13 -6.71
C GLU A 669 -0.27 13.71 -5.69
N LYS A 670 0.41 14.70 -5.10
CA LYS A 670 1.38 14.52 -4.01
C LYS A 670 0.75 14.67 -2.62
N GLY A 671 -0.57 14.82 -2.53
CA GLY A 671 -1.31 14.98 -1.27
C GLY A 671 -1.29 16.41 -0.71
N ILE A 672 -0.88 17.41 -1.50
CA ILE A 672 -0.81 18.81 -1.09
C ILE A 672 -2.04 19.55 -1.64
N GLU A 673 -3.02 19.80 -0.79
CA GLU A 673 -4.16 20.69 -1.08
C GLU A 673 -3.89 22.07 -0.49
N LEU A 674 -4.02 23.11 -1.31
CA LEU A 674 -3.59 24.47 -0.94
C LEU A 674 -4.40 25.06 0.23
N ASP A 675 -5.70 24.77 0.29
CA ASP A 675 -6.57 25.25 1.39
C ASP A 675 -6.22 24.53 2.71
N SER A 676 -6.10 23.20 2.68
CA SER A 676 -5.64 22.40 3.83
C SER A 676 -4.23 22.81 4.30
N LEU A 677 -3.34 23.14 3.37
CA LEU A 677 -2.00 23.65 3.67
C LEU A 677 -2.04 25.03 4.34
N ALA A 678 -2.92 25.91 3.88
CA ALA A 678 -3.11 27.23 4.49
C ALA A 678 -3.64 27.10 5.94
N ASP A 679 -4.57 26.18 6.17
CA ASP A 679 -5.08 25.85 7.51
C ASP A 679 -3.99 25.27 8.41
N ALA A 680 -3.19 24.33 7.90
CA ALA A 680 -2.08 23.70 8.64
C ALA A 680 -0.99 24.71 9.04
N VAL A 681 -0.76 25.75 8.23
CA VAL A 681 0.19 26.84 8.53
C VAL A 681 -0.43 27.88 9.47
N GLY A 682 -1.69 27.71 9.89
CA GLY A 682 -2.44 28.67 10.71
C GLY A 682 -2.75 29.98 9.97
N LYS A 683 -2.75 29.95 8.64
CA LYS A 683 -2.92 31.14 7.77
C LYS A 683 -3.92 30.86 6.63
N PRO A 684 -5.22 30.64 6.93
CA PRO A 684 -6.26 30.35 5.93
C PRO A 684 -6.44 31.46 4.87
N GLU A 685 -6.01 32.68 5.18
CA GLU A 685 -6.14 33.84 4.28
C GLU A 685 -4.94 34.04 3.34
N ALA A 686 -3.91 33.20 3.44
CA ALA A 686 -2.74 33.26 2.59
C ALA A 686 -3.11 33.06 1.10
N ASP A 687 -2.49 33.83 0.21
CA ASP A 687 -2.61 33.54 -1.22
C ASP A 687 -1.85 32.24 -1.55
N PRO A 688 -2.43 31.31 -2.32
CA PRO A 688 -1.79 30.03 -2.59
C PRO A 688 -0.43 30.13 -3.29
N PHE A 689 -0.22 31.11 -4.17
CA PHE A 689 1.08 31.28 -4.82
C PHE A 689 2.15 31.78 -3.83
N ASP A 690 1.80 32.77 -3.01
CA ASP A 690 2.71 33.26 -1.98
C ASP A 690 2.98 32.21 -0.91
N LEU A 691 1.98 31.39 -0.57
CA LEU A 691 2.16 30.26 0.34
C LEU A 691 3.20 29.28 -0.19
N LEU A 692 3.08 28.86 -1.46
CA LEU A 692 4.07 27.99 -2.09
C LEU A 692 5.45 28.65 -2.17
N CYS A 693 5.54 29.93 -2.50
CA CYS A 693 6.81 30.64 -2.56
C CYS A 693 7.45 30.84 -1.18
N HIS A 694 6.64 31.07 -0.15
CA HIS A 694 7.08 31.21 1.23
C HIS A 694 7.70 29.91 1.71
N LEU A 695 7.03 28.78 1.46
CA LEU A 695 7.50 27.45 1.86
C LEU A 695 8.72 26.99 1.04
N ALA A 696 8.73 27.21 -0.27
CA ALA A 696 9.78 26.70 -1.15
C ALA A 696 11.03 27.57 -1.22
N TYR A 697 10.88 28.89 -1.10
CA TYR A 697 11.96 29.86 -1.37
C TYR A 697 12.09 30.94 -0.29
N ASN A 698 11.41 30.80 0.85
CA ASN A 698 11.41 31.76 1.94
C ASN A 698 10.99 33.19 1.49
N ALA A 699 10.06 33.26 0.53
CA ALA A 699 9.51 34.52 0.04
C ALA A 699 8.54 35.15 1.06
N PRO A 700 8.27 36.48 0.98
CA PRO A 700 7.27 37.12 1.82
C PRO A 700 5.87 36.54 1.57
N LEU A 701 5.22 36.05 2.63
CA LEU A 701 3.85 35.57 2.55
C LEU A 701 2.88 36.76 2.55
N ARG A 702 1.91 36.74 1.63
CA ARG A 702 0.85 37.75 1.54
C ARG A 702 -0.51 37.09 1.53
N THR A 703 -1.51 37.81 2.02
CA THR A 703 -2.90 37.39 1.96
C THR A 703 -3.53 37.69 0.60
N ARG A 704 -4.62 36.99 0.28
CA ARG A 704 -5.43 37.26 -0.93
C ARG A 704 -5.91 38.71 -0.97
N ARG A 705 -6.37 39.23 0.17
CA ARG A 705 -6.83 40.62 0.31
C ARG A 705 -5.69 41.63 0.10
N GLU A 706 -4.51 41.39 0.66
CA GLU A 706 -3.35 42.27 0.42
C GLU A 706 -2.96 42.34 -1.06
N ARG A 707 -3.07 41.23 -1.81
CA ARG A 707 -2.85 41.22 -3.26
C ARG A 707 -3.90 42.04 -4.01
N ALA A 708 -5.18 41.84 -3.71
CA ALA A 708 -6.27 42.59 -4.32
C ALA A 708 -6.12 44.10 -4.08
N ASP A 709 -5.87 44.50 -2.83
CA ASP A 709 -5.68 45.90 -2.43
C ASP A 709 -4.45 46.53 -3.07
N ARG A 710 -3.41 45.72 -3.33
CA ARG A 710 -2.20 46.21 -3.99
C ARG A 710 -2.41 46.44 -5.47
N LEU A 711 -3.12 45.54 -6.16
CA LEU A 711 -3.53 45.76 -7.55
C LEU A 711 -4.37 47.03 -7.68
N LEU A 712 -5.37 47.21 -6.81
CA LEU A 712 -6.21 48.40 -6.79
C LEU A 712 -5.40 49.70 -6.59
N ARG A 713 -4.30 49.66 -5.85
CA ARG A 713 -3.43 50.81 -5.58
C ARG A 713 -2.38 51.07 -6.67
N GLU A 714 -1.77 50.01 -7.20
CA GLU A 714 -0.59 50.12 -8.07
C GLU A 714 -0.93 50.01 -9.57
N GLN A 715 -2.12 49.51 -9.92
CA GLN A 715 -2.56 49.29 -11.30
C GLN A 715 -3.80 50.12 -11.65
N ASP A 716 -3.91 51.35 -11.13
CA ASP A 716 -5.04 52.25 -11.45
C ASP A 716 -5.09 52.58 -12.95
N ASP A 717 -3.94 52.62 -13.64
CA ASP A 717 -3.86 52.80 -15.10
C ASP A 717 -4.61 51.71 -15.88
N PHE A 718 -4.55 50.46 -15.42
CA PHE A 718 -5.29 49.35 -16.02
C PHE A 718 -6.79 49.50 -15.79
N LEU A 719 -7.20 49.80 -14.55
CA LEU A 719 -8.62 49.95 -14.20
C LEU A 719 -9.25 51.19 -14.86
N ALA A 720 -8.47 52.24 -15.10
CA ALA A 720 -8.89 53.44 -15.82
C ALA A 720 -9.20 53.20 -17.31
N CYS A 721 -8.74 52.07 -17.88
CA CYS A 721 -9.05 51.71 -19.27
C CYS A 721 -10.49 51.18 -19.45
N PHE A 722 -11.21 50.90 -18.37
CA PHE A 722 -12.56 50.33 -18.40
C PHE A 722 -13.62 51.34 -17.95
N GLY A 723 -14.80 51.29 -18.59
CA GLY A 723 -15.96 52.09 -18.17
C GLY A 723 -16.51 51.66 -16.79
N PRO A 724 -17.37 52.47 -16.17
CA PRO A 724 -17.87 52.24 -14.81
C PRO A 724 -18.53 50.86 -14.64
N ASP A 725 -19.34 50.43 -15.61
CA ASP A 725 -20.05 49.15 -15.54
C ASP A 725 -19.13 47.92 -15.69
N ALA A 726 -18.00 48.07 -16.39
CA ALA A 726 -16.99 47.02 -16.54
C ALA A 726 -16.05 46.98 -15.33
N ARG A 727 -15.74 48.15 -14.76
CA ARG A 727 -14.97 48.27 -13.52
C ARG A 727 -15.69 47.63 -12.35
N GLU A 728 -17.01 47.83 -12.22
CA GLU A 728 -17.84 47.17 -11.20
C GLU A 728 -17.70 45.64 -11.25
N VAL A 729 -17.61 45.07 -12.45
CA VAL A 729 -17.39 43.63 -12.64
C VAL A 729 -15.98 43.22 -12.21
N LEU A 730 -14.94 43.97 -12.59
CA LEU A 730 -13.56 43.68 -12.18
C LEU A 730 -13.36 43.81 -10.67
N ASP A 731 -13.98 44.81 -10.03
CA ASP A 731 -13.92 45.03 -8.59
C ASP A 731 -14.60 43.87 -7.83
N ALA A 732 -15.77 43.41 -8.28
CA ALA A 732 -16.41 42.23 -7.69
C ALA A 732 -15.62 40.93 -7.92
N VAL A 733 -14.92 40.82 -9.05
CA VAL A 733 -13.99 39.70 -9.31
C VAL A 733 -12.82 39.71 -8.31
N LEU A 734 -12.27 40.88 -8.00
CA LEU A 734 -11.22 41.04 -6.99
C LEU A 734 -11.72 40.74 -5.57
N GLU A 735 -12.93 41.18 -5.21
CA GLU A 735 -13.49 40.89 -3.89
C GLU A 735 -13.74 39.38 -3.73
N LYS A 736 -14.27 38.72 -4.77
CA LYS A 736 -14.48 37.26 -4.74
C LYS A 736 -13.18 36.48 -4.60
N TYR A 737 -12.11 36.98 -5.20
CA TYR A 737 -10.77 36.43 -4.98
C TYR A 737 -10.26 36.61 -3.56
N ALA A 738 -10.46 37.80 -2.97
CA ALA A 738 -10.07 38.05 -1.60
C ALA A 738 -10.80 37.10 -0.62
N GLU A 739 -12.08 36.81 -0.87
CA GLU A 739 -12.91 35.94 -0.02
C GLU A 739 -12.70 34.44 -0.25
N HIS A 740 -12.48 34.01 -1.49
CA HIS A 740 -12.58 32.58 -1.87
C HIS A 740 -11.39 32.04 -2.69
N GLY A 741 -10.41 32.88 -3.02
CA GLY A 741 -9.20 32.47 -3.75
C GLY A 741 -9.37 32.26 -5.25
N SER A 742 -8.30 31.78 -5.90
CA SER A 742 -8.18 31.79 -7.36
C SER A 742 -8.93 30.67 -8.10
N ALA A 743 -9.44 29.67 -7.37
CA ALA A 743 -10.15 28.53 -7.96
C ALA A 743 -11.47 28.95 -8.64
N GLN A 744 -12.07 30.06 -8.22
CA GLN A 744 -13.32 30.59 -8.76
C GLN A 744 -13.14 31.48 -10.00
N PHE A 745 -11.96 31.56 -10.62
CA PHE A 745 -11.78 32.45 -11.79
C PHE A 745 -11.98 31.80 -13.17
N LYS A 746 -12.54 30.58 -13.25
CA LYS A 746 -12.81 29.94 -14.55
C LYS A 746 -13.99 30.62 -15.24
N LEU A 747 -13.73 31.27 -16.38
CA LEU A 747 -14.78 31.73 -17.28
C LEU A 747 -15.37 30.51 -18.02
N PRO A 748 -16.70 30.36 -18.14
CA PRO A 748 -17.75 31.30 -17.70
C PRO A 748 -18.29 31.06 -16.28
N ASP A 749 -17.87 29.99 -15.60
CA ASP A 749 -18.47 29.44 -14.36
C ASP A 749 -18.71 30.50 -13.26
N PHE A 750 -17.78 31.43 -13.07
CA PHE A 750 -17.91 32.45 -12.01
C PHE A 750 -18.95 33.53 -12.32
N LEU A 751 -19.35 33.68 -13.58
CA LEU A 751 -20.40 34.63 -13.95
C LEU A 751 -21.80 34.13 -13.55
N GLU A 752 -21.92 32.86 -13.14
CA GLU A 752 -23.17 32.24 -12.71
C GLU A 752 -23.42 32.36 -11.20
N ILE A 753 -22.45 32.88 -10.42
CA ILE A 753 -22.56 33.09 -8.97
C ILE A 753 -22.86 34.55 -8.62
N PRO A 754 -23.50 34.84 -7.46
CA PRO A 754 -23.72 36.22 -7.00
C PRO A 754 -22.42 36.98 -6.72
N PRO A 755 -22.34 38.29 -7.01
CA PRO A 755 -23.40 39.15 -7.55
C PRO A 755 -23.51 39.13 -9.10
N PHE A 756 -22.65 38.41 -9.81
CA PHE A 756 -22.58 38.46 -11.28
C PHE A 756 -23.85 38.00 -11.96
N ASN A 757 -24.50 36.96 -11.44
CA ASN A 757 -25.77 36.45 -11.98
C ASN A 757 -26.95 37.43 -11.83
N GLU A 758 -26.84 38.44 -10.95
CA GLU A 758 -27.83 39.51 -10.79
C GLU A 758 -27.65 40.62 -11.83
N TRP A 759 -26.49 40.66 -12.50
CA TRP A 759 -26.10 41.69 -13.47
C TRP A 759 -26.42 41.35 -14.93
N GLY A 760 -26.97 40.15 -15.17
CA GLY A 760 -27.40 39.68 -16.48
C GLY A 760 -26.81 38.32 -16.85
N ASN A 761 -27.13 37.86 -18.06
CA ASN A 761 -26.49 36.66 -18.62
C ASN A 761 -25.05 36.94 -19.09
N VAL A 762 -24.28 35.89 -19.38
CA VAL A 762 -22.87 35.98 -19.81
C VAL A 762 -22.67 36.93 -21.01
N ILE A 763 -23.65 37.03 -21.92
CA ILE A 763 -23.58 37.92 -23.09
C ILE A 763 -23.74 39.37 -22.68
N GLU A 764 -24.67 39.68 -21.78
CA GLU A 764 -24.91 41.02 -21.23
C GLU A 764 -23.71 41.52 -20.43
N ILE A 765 -23.09 40.65 -19.61
CA ILE A 765 -21.87 41.00 -18.88
C ILE A 765 -20.70 41.21 -19.85
N ALA A 766 -20.55 40.35 -20.86
CA ALA A 766 -19.50 40.50 -21.87
C ALA A 766 -19.66 41.79 -22.70
N ALA A 767 -20.89 42.25 -22.93
CA ALA A 767 -21.16 43.49 -23.64
C ALA A 767 -20.58 44.72 -22.91
N ARG A 768 -20.50 44.69 -21.57
CA ARG A 768 -19.88 45.76 -20.75
C ARG A 768 -18.39 45.96 -21.08
N PHE A 769 -17.71 44.92 -21.56
CA PHE A 769 -16.30 44.94 -21.96
C PHE A 769 -16.07 45.14 -23.46
N GLY A 770 -17.14 45.28 -24.25
CA GLY A 770 -17.06 45.36 -25.71
C GLY A 770 -17.13 44.01 -26.43
N GLY A 771 -17.35 42.91 -25.70
CA GLY A 771 -17.49 41.56 -26.25
C GLY A 771 -16.86 40.47 -25.39
N GLY A 772 -17.16 39.20 -25.71
CA GLY A 772 -16.67 38.06 -24.95
C GLY A 772 -15.17 37.79 -25.12
N LYS A 773 -14.52 38.34 -26.16
CA LYS A 773 -13.07 38.24 -26.33
C LYS A 773 -12.36 39.25 -25.43
N GLU A 774 -12.90 40.45 -25.34
CA GLU A 774 -12.43 41.57 -24.56
C GLU A 774 -12.60 41.30 -23.06
N LEU A 775 -13.75 40.73 -22.64
CA LEU A 775 -13.94 40.24 -21.26
C LEU A 775 -12.88 39.21 -20.88
N ARG A 776 -12.66 38.18 -21.72
CA ARG A 776 -11.62 37.17 -21.48
C ARG A 776 -10.24 37.80 -21.36
N SER A 777 -9.90 38.70 -22.28
CA SER A 777 -8.62 39.40 -22.25
C SER A 777 -8.45 40.24 -20.98
N ALA A 778 -9.51 40.94 -20.54
CA ALA A 778 -9.49 41.76 -19.34
C ALA A 778 -9.32 40.93 -18.07
N VAL A 779 -10.05 39.82 -17.95
CA VAL A 779 -9.94 38.90 -16.80
C VAL A 779 -8.58 38.19 -16.78
N THR A 780 -8.06 37.75 -17.93
CA THR A 780 -6.71 37.16 -18.01
C THR A 780 -5.64 38.17 -17.65
N GLU A 781 -5.77 39.42 -18.10
CA GLU A 781 -4.82 40.48 -17.75
C GLU A 781 -4.91 40.87 -16.28
N LEU A 782 -6.11 40.95 -15.70
CA LEU A 782 -6.32 41.15 -14.26
C LEU A 782 -5.62 40.05 -13.45
N GLN A 783 -5.76 38.79 -13.84
CA GLN A 783 -5.06 37.67 -13.21
C GLN A 783 -3.54 37.80 -13.35
N ARG A 784 -3.04 38.23 -14.51
CA ARG A 784 -1.60 38.48 -14.72
C ARG A 784 -1.09 39.58 -13.78
N LEU A 785 -1.85 40.66 -13.64
CA LEU A 785 -1.53 41.80 -12.78
C LEU A 785 -1.55 41.44 -11.29
N LEU A 786 -2.46 40.54 -10.88
CA LEU A 786 -2.52 40.05 -9.50
C LEU A 786 -1.22 39.43 -9.03
N TYR A 787 -0.47 38.75 -9.92
CA TYR A 787 0.77 38.04 -9.58
C TYR A 787 2.06 38.76 -10.03
N THR A 788 1.94 39.86 -10.76
CA THR A 788 3.09 40.71 -11.14
C THR A 788 3.29 41.91 -10.24
N ALA A 789 2.26 42.35 -9.51
CA ALA A 789 2.33 43.42 -8.51
C ALA A 789 3.25 43.06 -7.34
#